data_AF-A0A642V0D8-F1
#
_entry.id   AF-A0A642V0D8-F1
#
_cell.length_a   1.000
_cell.length_b   1.000
_cell.length_c   1.000
_cell.angle_alpha   90.00
_cell.angle_beta   90.00
_cell.angle_gamma   90.00
#
_symmetry.space_group_name_H-M   'P 1'
#
loop_
_entity.id
_entity.type
_entity.pdbx_description
1 polymer ?
#
loop_
_entity_poly.entity_id
_entity_poly.type
_entity_poly.pdbx_seq_one_letter_code
_entity_poly.pdbx_strand_id
1 'polypeptide(L)'
;MNVLKLQKKYAGTFDQSELFAIIDEFRDLDVDEKGVEKKDVINHVSKKGNYSYDQCRETLKQVDVDASGRVELDDYVDLIAKLKSSSLDIPENPQLPSSPGRVNKPAPPIPTAASNKNKVYLGGKSSGTTHSINDEERIEFTRHINSVLAGDDLVGSRLPFDVETFQIFDECRDGLVLSQLINDSVPDTIDTRVLNTPKAGKQLNNFQMSENANIVINSAKAIGCVVVNVHSDDIIDGKEHLILGIIWQIIRRGLLSKVDIKHHPELYRLLEDDETLEQFLRLPPEQILLRWFNYHLKNAGSQRRVANFSRDISDGEAYTVLLHQLVPDKCDTRALQVQDVNQRAEIVLENADKIGCRKYLTPKSLVAGNPKLNLAFVANLFNTWPGLDPIEEHEQIEIEDFDAEGEREARVFTLWLNSLDVDPTVVSLFEDLKDGLILLQAFEKVMPGTVSFKHVNKKGPNGEVSRFKALENTNYAVEIGKANNFSLVGIEGSDIVDGNKLLTLALVWQLMRRNIVNTLAQLNHGGGKLLTDADMISWANQQVTKGGKSSSVRSFKDESISTGVWLLDVLNGLKPGYVDYDLVHQGPNLTDDEKYANAKLAISIARKIGALIWLVPEDINEVRSRLVLSFIGSLMAVNQ
;
A
#
# COMPACT_ATOMS: atom_id res chain seq x y z
N MET A 1 31.09 31.75 13.94
CA MET A 1 29.95 32.28 13.15
C MET A 1 29.62 33.70 13.60
N ASN A 2 29.23 34.59 12.69
CA ASN A 2 29.27 36.04 12.94
C ASN A 2 27.87 36.58 13.27
N VAL A 3 27.56 36.73 14.56
CA VAL A 3 26.30 37.33 15.08
C VAL A 3 25.97 38.67 14.39
N LEU A 4 27.00 39.42 14.02
CA LEU A 4 26.89 40.67 13.24
C LEU A 4 26.27 40.47 11.84
N LYS A 5 26.42 39.30 11.22
CA LYS A 5 25.82 38.95 9.92
C LYS A 5 24.31 38.68 10.07
N LEU A 6 23.91 37.94 11.09
CA LEU A 6 22.50 37.69 11.41
C LEU A 6 21.79 38.99 11.82
N GLN A 7 22.44 39.82 12.64
CA GLN A 7 21.94 41.16 12.98
C GLN A 7 21.68 42.02 11.74
N LYS A 8 22.60 42.02 10.76
CA LYS A 8 22.39 42.77 9.51
C LYS A 8 21.29 42.17 8.63
N LYS A 9 21.19 40.85 8.55
CA LYS A 9 20.21 40.15 7.71
C LYS A 9 18.78 40.32 8.21
N TYR A 10 18.57 40.33 9.54
CA TYR A 10 17.25 40.38 10.18
C TYR A 10 17.01 41.65 11.01
N ALA A 11 17.76 42.74 10.76
CA ALA A 11 17.66 44.02 11.48
C ALA A 11 16.25 44.65 11.48
N GLY A 12 15.41 44.30 10.50
CA GLY A 12 14.02 44.76 10.39
C GLY A 12 12.98 43.84 11.02
N THR A 13 13.39 42.67 11.54
CA THR A 13 12.48 41.62 12.06
C THR A 13 12.66 41.40 13.57
N PHE A 14 13.89 41.50 14.05
CA PHE A 14 14.25 41.32 15.46
C PHE A 14 15.04 42.52 15.97
N ASP A 15 14.77 42.92 17.21
CA ASP A 15 15.70 43.78 17.92
C ASP A 15 16.93 43.00 18.42
N GLN A 16 17.94 43.72 18.91
CA GLN A 16 19.19 43.10 19.32
C GLN A 16 19.00 42.11 20.48
N SER A 17 18.13 42.41 21.45
CA SER A 17 17.83 41.54 22.59
C SER A 17 17.09 40.27 22.18
N GLU A 18 16.09 40.38 21.31
CA GLU A 18 15.33 39.25 20.78
C GLU A 18 16.23 38.30 20.00
N LEU A 19 17.12 38.83 19.16
CA LEU A 19 18.04 37.99 18.39
C LEU A 19 19.02 37.23 19.30
N PHE A 20 19.52 37.85 20.37
CA PHE A 20 20.37 37.14 21.33
C PHE A 20 19.61 36.04 22.07
N ALA A 21 18.35 36.29 22.46
CA ALA A 21 17.52 35.26 23.08
C ALA A 21 17.29 34.06 22.16
N ILE A 22 17.03 34.29 20.86
CA ILE A 22 16.87 33.23 19.86
C ILE A 22 18.18 32.43 19.67
N ILE A 23 19.33 33.11 19.68
CA ILE A 23 20.64 32.45 19.56
C ILE A 23 20.93 31.58 20.78
N ASP A 24 20.69 32.11 21.99
CA ASP A 24 20.93 31.35 23.22
C ASP A 24 19.99 30.15 23.34
N GLU A 25 18.73 30.32 22.93
CA GLU A 25 17.76 29.23 22.82
C GLU A 25 18.22 28.11 21.87
N PHE A 26 18.76 28.46 20.70
CA PHE A 26 19.30 27.45 19.79
C PHE A 26 20.52 26.73 20.38
N ARG A 27 21.37 27.43 21.14
CA ARG A 27 22.53 26.81 21.80
C ARG A 27 22.13 25.81 22.88
N ASP A 28 21.05 26.08 23.61
CA ASP A 28 20.49 25.14 24.57
C ASP A 28 19.94 23.88 23.88
N LEU A 29 19.55 24.01 22.61
CA LEU A 29 19.05 22.92 21.78
C LEU A 29 20.18 22.14 21.09
N ASP A 30 21.22 22.82 20.60
CA ASP A 30 22.40 22.26 19.93
C ASP A 30 23.62 22.16 20.86
N VAL A 31 23.47 21.40 21.95
CA VAL A 31 24.50 21.24 22.98
C VAL A 31 25.82 20.67 22.42
N ASP A 32 25.72 19.88 21.34
CA ASP A 32 26.87 19.18 20.73
C ASP A 32 27.51 19.95 19.56
N GLU A 33 27.00 21.14 19.21
CA GLU A 33 27.42 21.97 18.07
C GLU A 33 27.44 21.21 16.72
N LYS A 34 26.38 20.43 16.45
CA LYS A 34 26.25 19.61 15.22
C LYS A 34 24.96 19.88 14.46
N GLY A 35 24.25 20.94 14.79
CA GLY A 35 22.91 21.21 14.28
C GLY A 35 21.85 20.28 14.88
N VAL A 36 20.61 20.74 14.83
CA VAL A 36 19.46 20.08 15.48
C VAL A 36 18.56 19.41 14.44
N GLU A 37 17.98 18.26 14.79
CA GLU A 37 17.01 17.59 13.93
C GLU A 37 15.74 18.43 13.74
N LYS A 38 15.18 18.41 12.52
CA LYS A 38 13.96 19.18 12.18
C LYS A 38 12.80 18.91 13.14
N LYS A 39 12.61 17.66 13.53
CA LYS A 39 11.56 17.22 14.47
C LYS A 39 11.75 17.86 15.85
N ASP A 40 12.97 17.90 16.36
CA ASP A 40 13.28 18.46 17.67
C ASP A 40 13.11 19.98 17.67
N VAL A 41 13.46 20.65 16.57
CA VAL A 41 13.17 22.07 16.34
C VAL A 41 11.66 22.34 16.33
N ILE A 42 10.88 21.59 15.56
CA ILE A 42 9.41 21.74 15.49
C ILE A 42 8.80 21.54 16.89
N ASN A 43 9.22 20.49 17.60
CA ASN A 43 8.74 20.21 18.95
C ASN A 43 9.15 21.29 19.96
N HIS A 44 10.38 21.80 19.88
CA HIS A 44 10.87 22.85 20.77
C HIS A 44 10.09 24.16 20.59
N VAL A 45 9.96 24.62 19.33
CA VAL A 45 9.27 25.88 19.01
C VAL A 45 7.78 25.78 19.33
N SER A 46 7.13 24.66 19.01
CA SER A 46 5.69 24.48 19.26
C SER A 46 5.36 24.37 20.75
N LYS A 47 6.21 23.74 21.56
CA LYS A 47 6.03 23.63 23.03
C LYS A 47 6.01 24.98 23.74
N LYS A 48 6.55 26.03 23.13
CA LYS A 48 6.48 27.40 23.68
C LYS A 48 5.07 28.00 23.60
N GLY A 49 4.18 27.42 22.80
CA GLY A 49 2.79 27.86 22.66
C GLY A 49 2.57 29.07 21.73
N ASN A 50 3.64 29.67 21.20
CA ASN A 50 3.55 30.82 20.30
C ASN A 50 3.12 30.42 18.87
N TYR A 51 3.44 29.18 18.46
CA TYR A 51 3.16 28.64 17.13
C TYR A 51 2.73 27.18 17.24
N SER A 52 1.84 26.71 16.37
CA SER A 52 1.44 25.30 16.35
C SER A 52 2.54 24.42 15.72
N TYR A 53 2.47 23.10 15.96
CA TYR A 53 3.34 22.11 15.32
C TYR A 53 3.33 22.26 13.79
N ASP A 54 2.13 22.36 13.20
CA ASP A 54 1.96 22.44 11.75
C ASP A 54 2.45 23.76 11.16
N GLN A 55 2.27 24.88 11.88
CA GLN A 55 2.84 26.17 11.47
C GLN A 55 4.37 26.10 11.42
N CYS A 56 5.00 25.53 12.46
CA CYS A 56 6.44 25.35 12.50
C CYS A 56 6.92 24.44 11.36
N ARG A 57 6.24 23.31 11.17
CA ARG A 57 6.54 22.32 10.15
C ARG A 57 6.44 22.90 8.73
N GLU A 58 5.35 23.60 8.41
CA GLU A 58 5.14 24.18 7.09
C GLU A 58 6.14 25.31 6.82
N THR A 59 6.42 26.15 7.82
CA THR A 59 7.40 27.23 7.67
C THR A 59 8.81 26.67 7.46
N LEU A 60 9.16 25.58 8.13
CA LEU A 60 10.47 24.94 7.98
C LEU A 60 10.70 24.36 6.57
N LYS A 61 9.66 23.97 5.84
CA LYS A 61 9.78 23.60 4.40
C LYS A 61 10.26 24.77 3.53
N GLN A 62 10.06 26.00 4.00
CA GLN A 62 10.46 27.21 3.29
C GLN A 62 11.87 27.68 3.69
N VAL A 63 12.48 27.10 4.72
CA VAL A 63 13.86 27.37 5.16
C VAL A 63 14.82 26.50 4.35
N ASP A 64 15.92 27.09 3.88
CA ASP A 64 16.91 26.39 3.05
C ASP A 64 17.92 25.67 3.96
N VAL A 65 17.49 24.54 4.51
CA VAL A 65 18.33 23.65 5.31
C VAL A 65 19.37 22.97 4.40
N ASP A 66 20.61 22.89 4.86
CA ASP A 66 21.71 22.36 4.06
C ASP A 66 21.62 20.85 3.79
N ALA A 67 22.61 20.32 3.05
CA ALA A 67 22.64 18.91 2.66
C ALA A 67 22.76 17.92 3.84
N SER A 68 23.09 18.39 5.05
CA SER A 68 23.08 17.55 6.25
C SER A 68 21.65 17.22 6.70
N GLY A 69 20.67 18.03 6.29
CA GLY A 69 19.27 17.92 6.71
C GLY A 69 19.02 18.43 8.13
N ARG A 70 20.06 18.87 8.86
CA ARG A 70 19.99 19.41 10.21
C ARG A 70 19.82 20.92 10.19
N VAL A 71 19.04 21.43 11.12
CA VAL A 71 18.79 22.85 11.30
C VAL A 71 19.99 23.46 12.02
N GLU A 72 20.72 24.33 11.33
CA GLU A 72 21.80 25.13 11.88
C GLU A 72 21.26 26.45 12.48
N LEU A 73 22.10 27.19 13.20
CA LEU A 73 21.69 28.46 13.82
C LEU A 73 21.09 29.46 12.81
N ASP A 74 21.72 29.59 11.64
CA ASP A 74 21.24 30.49 10.58
C ASP A 74 19.84 30.09 10.08
N ASP A 75 19.55 28.78 10.04
CA ASP A 75 18.25 28.21 9.63
C ASP A 75 17.19 28.38 10.71
N TYR A 76 17.58 28.20 11.98
CA TYR A 76 16.71 28.40 13.12
C TYR A 76 16.24 29.85 13.21
N VAL A 77 17.16 30.80 13.05
CA VAL A 77 16.81 32.23 13.02
C VAL A 77 15.91 32.55 11.83
N ASP A 78 16.15 31.95 10.66
CA ASP A 78 15.28 32.12 9.48
C ASP A 78 13.87 31.54 9.69
N LEU A 79 13.76 30.40 10.37
CA LEU A 79 12.48 29.80 10.77
C LEU A 79 11.68 30.77 11.66
N ILE A 80 12.29 31.25 12.75
CA ILE A 80 11.61 32.16 13.68
C ILE A 80 11.25 33.48 12.99
N ALA A 81 12.11 33.98 12.09
CA ALA A 81 11.84 35.20 11.32
C ALA A 81 10.60 35.04 10.43
N LYS A 82 10.52 33.92 9.70
CA LYS A 82 9.39 33.60 8.83
C LYS A 82 8.11 33.38 9.64
N LEU A 83 8.15 32.63 10.74
CA LEU A 83 7.01 32.45 11.64
C LEU A 83 6.47 33.79 12.17
N LYS A 84 7.38 34.69 12.61
CA LYS A 84 7.01 36.03 13.07
C LYS A 84 6.38 36.87 11.95
N SER A 85 6.89 36.76 10.72
CA SER A 85 6.33 37.46 9.56
C SER A 85 4.94 36.94 9.15
N SER A 86 4.73 35.62 9.15
CA SER A 86 3.44 35.01 8.80
C SER A 86 2.34 35.29 9.85
N SER A 87 2.73 35.63 11.07
CA SER A 87 1.80 35.99 12.16
C SER A 87 1.28 37.42 12.05
N LEU A 88 1.95 38.28 11.26
CA LEU A 88 1.56 39.68 11.04
C LEU A 88 0.52 39.86 9.92
N ASP A 89 0.21 38.80 9.17
CA ASP A 89 -0.69 38.80 8.00
C ASP A 89 -2.10 38.22 8.28
N ILE A 90 -2.57 38.19 9.54
CA ILE A 90 -3.95 37.79 9.85
C ILE A 90 -4.88 39.00 9.68
N PRO A 91 -5.83 39.02 8.73
CA PRO A 91 -6.85 40.07 8.69
C PRO A 91 -7.88 39.80 9.79
N GLU A 92 -8.06 40.75 10.69
CA GLU A 92 -9.26 40.82 11.53
C GLU A 92 -10.51 40.95 10.63
N ASN A 93 -11.35 39.92 10.69
CA ASN A 93 -12.78 39.93 10.37
C ASN A 93 -13.18 40.19 8.89
N PRO A 94 -13.75 39.21 8.15
CA PRO A 94 -14.28 39.49 6.83
C PRO A 94 -15.69 40.08 6.93
N GLN A 95 -15.79 41.42 6.94
CA GLN A 95 -17.00 42.10 6.49
C GLN A 95 -17.17 41.91 4.97
N LEU A 96 -18.36 41.49 4.56
CA LEU A 96 -18.74 41.26 3.17
C LEU A 96 -18.58 42.52 2.30
N PRO A 97 -17.93 42.44 1.12
CA PRO A 97 -18.09 43.44 0.08
C PRO A 97 -19.21 43.03 -0.88
N SER A 98 -20.14 43.97 -1.09
CA SER A 98 -21.21 43.96 -2.07
C SER A 98 -20.72 43.97 -3.53
N SER A 99 -21.38 43.19 -4.39
CA SER A 99 -21.21 43.13 -5.85
C SER A 99 -21.36 44.49 -6.57
N PRO A 100 -20.77 44.66 -7.78
CA PRO A 100 -21.62 44.50 -8.98
C PRO A 100 -20.90 43.97 -10.25
N GLY A 101 -21.68 43.38 -11.17
CA GLY A 101 -21.39 43.43 -12.62
C GLY A 101 -21.22 42.09 -13.36
N ARG A 102 -22.29 41.63 -14.03
CA ARG A 102 -22.32 40.51 -14.99
C ARG A 102 -21.69 40.88 -16.33
N VAL A 103 -20.92 39.96 -16.95
CA VAL A 103 -20.86 39.77 -18.42
C VAL A 103 -20.76 38.28 -18.75
N ASN A 104 -21.65 37.79 -19.62
CA ASN A 104 -21.82 36.41 -20.08
C ASN A 104 -20.85 36.04 -21.22
N LYS A 105 -20.25 34.83 -21.18
CA LYS A 105 -19.98 33.94 -22.33
C LYS A 105 -19.91 32.47 -21.86
N PRO A 106 -20.30 31.46 -22.68
CA PRO A 106 -20.56 30.10 -22.23
C PRO A 106 -19.33 29.19 -22.27
N ALA A 107 -19.20 28.29 -21.29
CA ALA A 107 -18.24 27.19 -21.24
C ALA A 107 -18.98 25.82 -21.17
N PRO A 108 -18.35 24.69 -21.56
CA PRO A 108 -18.98 23.37 -21.70
C PRO A 108 -19.29 22.70 -20.33
N PRO A 109 -20.00 21.55 -20.30
CA PRO A 109 -20.74 21.10 -19.12
C PRO A 109 -19.85 20.61 -17.98
N ILE A 110 -20.21 21.03 -16.78
CA ILE A 110 -19.63 20.68 -15.48
C ILE A 110 -20.23 19.33 -15.00
N PRO A 111 -19.44 18.33 -14.58
CA PRO A 111 -19.89 17.29 -13.68
C PRO A 111 -19.95 17.86 -12.25
N THR A 112 -21.08 17.59 -11.60
CA THR A 112 -21.56 18.15 -10.33
C THR A 112 -20.56 18.06 -9.16
N ALA A 113 -20.13 19.25 -8.69
CA ALA A 113 -19.41 19.41 -7.44
C ALA A 113 -20.39 19.37 -6.25
N ALA A 114 -20.17 18.43 -5.33
CA ALA A 114 -20.73 18.48 -3.98
C ALA A 114 -19.59 18.30 -2.96
N SER A 115 -19.47 19.28 -2.06
CA SER A 115 -18.69 19.31 -0.81
C SER A 115 -17.14 19.30 -0.89
N ASN A 116 -16.52 20.47 -1.02
CA ASN A 116 -15.09 20.71 -0.78
C ASN A 116 -14.92 21.68 0.43
N LYS A 117 -15.20 21.24 1.66
CA LYS A 117 -14.87 21.99 2.88
C LYS A 117 -13.84 21.31 3.81
N ASN A 118 -13.43 20.07 3.53
CA ASN A 118 -12.52 19.28 4.38
C ASN A 118 -11.17 18.98 3.70
N LYS A 119 -10.67 19.89 2.85
CA LYS A 119 -9.42 19.69 2.10
C LYS A 119 -8.40 20.75 2.52
N VAL A 120 -7.32 20.32 3.16
CA VAL A 120 -6.14 21.17 3.37
C VAL A 120 -5.31 21.14 2.09
N TYR A 121 -4.97 22.32 1.57
CA TYR A 121 -4.17 22.50 0.37
C TYR A 121 -2.72 22.76 0.78
N LEU A 122 -1.78 21.93 0.31
CA LEU A 122 -0.35 22.07 0.61
C LEU A 122 0.40 22.55 -0.64
N GLY A 123 1.25 23.57 -0.48
CA GLY A 123 2.11 24.10 -1.54
C GLY A 123 3.53 23.56 -1.42
N GLY A 124 4.08 22.96 -2.49
CA GLY A 124 5.46 22.48 -2.54
C GLY A 124 6.37 23.39 -3.38
N LYS A 125 7.62 23.60 -2.96
CA LYS A 125 8.64 24.38 -3.70
C LYS A 125 9.06 23.74 -5.05
N SER A 126 8.74 22.47 -5.33
CA SER A 126 9.30 21.71 -6.46
C SER A 126 8.27 21.05 -7.40
N SER A 127 6.97 21.30 -7.23
CA SER A 127 5.94 20.81 -8.15
C SER A 127 4.74 21.74 -8.06
N GLY A 128 4.38 22.41 -9.15
CA GLY A 128 3.21 23.29 -9.24
C GLY A 128 1.85 22.59 -9.11
N THR A 129 1.80 21.39 -8.50
CA THR A 129 0.58 20.60 -8.31
C THR A 129 0.18 20.64 -6.83
N THR A 130 -0.99 21.21 -6.53
CA THR A 130 -1.55 21.24 -5.18
C THR A 130 -2.28 19.92 -4.90
N HIS A 131 -1.75 19.11 -3.97
CA HIS A 131 -2.42 17.88 -3.52
C HIS A 131 -3.21 18.17 -2.24
N SER A 132 -4.49 17.78 -2.22
CA SER A 132 -5.37 17.97 -1.06
C SER A 132 -5.40 16.74 -0.16
N ILE A 133 -5.30 16.94 1.16
CA ILE A 133 -5.45 15.88 2.16
C ILE A 133 -6.82 15.95 2.82
N ASN A 134 -7.39 14.79 3.10
CA ASN A 134 -8.63 14.66 3.85
C ASN A 134 -8.29 14.50 5.33
N ASP A 135 -8.64 15.50 6.14
CA ASP A 135 -8.27 15.52 7.55
C ASP A 135 -8.92 14.40 8.35
N GLU A 136 -10.15 14.00 8.04
CA GLU A 136 -10.82 12.88 8.72
C GLU A 136 -10.08 11.56 8.46
N GLU A 137 -9.57 11.37 7.23
CA GLU A 137 -8.76 10.19 6.90
C GLU A 137 -7.45 10.20 7.69
N ARG A 138 -6.76 11.34 7.75
CA ARG A 138 -5.53 11.49 8.54
C ARG A 138 -5.75 11.17 10.00
N ILE A 139 -6.78 11.77 10.63
CA ILE A 139 -7.11 11.58 12.05
C ILE A 139 -7.40 10.11 12.35
N GLU A 140 -8.29 9.49 11.57
CA GLU A 140 -8.76 8.12 11.85
C GLU A 140 -7.70 7.07 11.54
N PHE A 141 -6.89 7.25 10.49
CA PHE A 141 -5.75 6.37 10.23
C PHE A 141 -4.66 6.53 11.30
N THR A 142 -4.42 7.75 11.79
CA THR A 142 -3.47 7.98 12.91
C THR A 142 -3.96 7.29 14.18
N ARG A 143 -5.27 7.38 14.49
CA ARG A 143 -5.87 6.68 15.62
C ARG A 143 -5.74 5.16 15.49
N HIS A 144 -5.95 4.62 14.29
CA HIS A 144 -5.76 3.20 14.02
C HIS A 144 -4.31 2.77 14.28
N ILE A 145 -3.33 3.48 13.72
CA ILE A 145 -1.90 3.22 13.92
C ILE A 145 -1.52 3.26 15.42
N ASN A 146 -1.97 4.29 16.14
CA ASN A 146 -1.77 4.41 17.58
C ASN A 146 -2.33 3.20 18.36
N SER A 147 -3.43 2.61 17.89
CA SER A 147 -4.07 1.47 18.54
C SER A 147 -3.38 0.15 18.23
N VAL A 148 -3.01 -0.11 16.96
CA VAL A 148 -2.50 -1.43 16.54
C VAL A 148 -1.01 -1.59 16.80
N LEU A 149 -0.26 -0.48 16.79
CA LEU A 149 1.18 -0.49 17.06
C LEU A 149 1.52 -0.15 18.52
N ALA A 150 0.50 -0.04 19.39
CA ALA A 150 0.70 0.23 20.81
C ALA A 150 1.55 -0.87 21.46
N GLY A 151 2.68 -0.49 22.05
CA GLY A 151 3.59 -1.43 22.70
C GLY A 151 4.50 -2.22 21.75
N ASP A 152 4.54 -1.86 20.46
CA ASP A 152 5.50 -2.43 19.52
C ASP A 152 6.96 -2.18 19.94
N ASP A 153 7.82 -3.18 19.80
CA ASP A 153 9.22 -3.11 20.25
C ASP A 153 10.05 -2.06 19.50
N LEU A 154 9.72 -1.78 18.24
CA LEU A 154 10.49 -0.90 17.37
C LEU A 154 9.96 0.53 17.37
N VAL A 155 8.63 0.72 17.34
CA VAL A 155 8.00 2.05 17.23
C VAL A 155 7.13 2.43 18.41
N GLY A 156 6.85 1.53 19.34
CA GLY A 156 5.95 1.77 20.47
C GLY A 156 6.35 2.95 21.35
N SER A 157 7.66 3.21 21.49
CA SER A 157 8.19 4.38 22.23
C SER A 157 7.85 5.74 21.60
N ARG A 158 7.41 5.76 20.34
CA ARG A 158 7.02 6.99 19.62
C ARG A 158 5.53 7.27 19.72
N LEU A 159 4.74 6.32 20.20
CA LEU A 159 3.29 6.38 20.26
C LEU A 159 2.82 6.88 21.63
N PRO A 160 1.64 7.52 21.71
CA PRO A 160 0.74 7.84 20.59
C PRO A 160 1.19 9.10 19.83
N PHE A 161 0.96 9.11 18.52
CA PHE A 161 1.05 10.32 17.71
C PHE A 161 -0.16 11.23 17.96
N ASP A 162 0.05 12.54 17.90
CA ASP A 162 -1.05 13.51 17.98
C ASP A 162 -1.92 13.42 16.72
N VAL A 163 -3.20 13.10 16.92
CA VAL A 163 -4.18 12.94 15.85
C VAL A 163 -4.56 14.25 15.19
N GLU A 164 -4.34 15.40 15.84
CA GLU A 164 -4.73 16.71 15.30
C GLU A 164 -3.62 17.33 14.44
N THR A 165 -2.39 16.79 14.46
CA THR A 165 -1.23 17.35 13.74
C THR A 165 -0.72 16.48 12.59
N PHE A 166 0.15 17.04 11.76
CA PHE A 166 0.82 16.31 10.68
C PHE A 166 1.98 15.42 11.16
N GLN A 167 2.14 15.20 12.47
CA GLN A 167 3.22 14.39 13.07
C GLN A 167 3.35 13.00 12.43
N ILE A 168 2.24 12.33 12.11
CA ILE A 168 2.23 10.99 11.48
C ILE A 168 3.13 10.91 10.24
N PHE A 169 3.21 11.98 9.44
CA PHE A 169 4.01 12.00 8.22
C PHE A 169 5.50 12.08 8.52
N ASP A 170 5.88 12.77 9.60
CA ASP A 170 7.28 12.88 10.01
C ASP A 170 7.77 11.57 10.64
N GLU A 171 6.90 10.87 11.38
CA GLU A 171 7.21 9.59 12.02
C GLU A 171 7.32 8.42 11.02
N CYS A 172 6.71 8.56 9.84
CA CYS A 172 6.78 7.57 8.76
C CYS A 172 8.06 7.67 7.90
N ARG A 173 8.85 8.76 8.02
CA ARG A 173 9.95 9.07 7.09
C ARG A 173 11.06 8.02 7.08
N ASP A 174 11.29 7.36 8.21
CA ASP A 174 12.33 6.34 8.35
C ASP A 174 11.87 4.93 7.93
N GLY A 175 10.61 4.80 7.49
CA GLY A 175 9.99 3.56 7.04
C GLY A 175 9.63 2.56 8.13
N LEU A 176 9.93 2.81 9.41
CA LEU A 176 9.70 1.82 10.47
C LEU A 176 8.21 1.68 10.80
N VAL A 177 7.49 2.80 10.95
CA VAL A 177 6.04 2.79 11.23
C VAL A 177 5.28 2.07 10.12
N LEU A 178 5.59 2.37 8.85
CA LEU A 178 4.97 1.72 7.70
C LEU A 178 5.33 0.22 7.62
N SER A 179 6.56 -0.15 7.97
CA SER A 179 6.96 -1.57 8.00
C SER A 179 6.18 -2.36 9.05
N GLN A 180 5.98 -1.79 10.24
CA GLN A 180 5.18 -2.45 11.28
C GLN A 180 3.71 -2.51 10.91
N LEU A 181 3.16 -1.45 10.31
CA LEU A 181 1.77 -1.45 9.84
C LEU A 181 1.52 -2.53 8.76
N ILE A 182 2.50 -2.78 7.89
CA ILE A 182 2.44 -3.89 6.92
C ILE A 182 2.35 -5.24 7.64
N ASN A 183 3.18 -5.48 8.66
CA ASN A 183 3.16 -6.74 9.41
C ASN A 183 1.91 -6.90 10.29
N ASP A 184 1.32 -5.81 10.79
CA ASP A 184 0.01 -5.87 11.45
C ASP A 184 -1.10 -6.29 10.47
N SER A 185 -1.11 -5.69 9.28
CA SER A 185 -2.13 -5.98 8.26
C SER A 185 -1.98 -7.35 7.60
N VAL A 186 -0.73 -7.78 7.34
CA VAL A 186 -0.39 -9.10 6.79
C VAL A 186 0.84 -9.60 7.54
N PRO A 187 0.65 -10.45 8.57
CA PRO A 187 1.73 -11.02 9.36
C PRO A 187 2.81 -11.69 8.49
N ASP A 188 4.04 -11.66 9.01
CA ASP A 188 5.21 -12.29 8.39
C ASP A 188 5.63 -11.76 7.01
N THR A 189 5.08 -10.64 6.55
CA THR A 189 5.46 -10.02 5.27
C THR A 189 6.90 -9.49 5.26
N ILE A 190 7.33 -8.85 6.36
CA ILE A 190 8.66 -8.25 6.53
C ILE A 190 9.37 -8.92 7.71
N ASP A 191 10.59 -9.40 7.48
CA ASP A 191 11.54 -9.73 8.54
C ASP A 191 12.09 -8.42 9.15
N THR A 192 11.63 -8.07 10.36
CA THR A 192 12.00 -6.79 10.98
C THR A 192 13.50 -6.68 11.29
N ARG A 193 14.24 -7.80 11.31
CA ARG A 193 15.69 -7.82 11.54
C ARG A 193 16.48 -7.18 10.40
N VAL A 194 15.91 -7.08 9.19
CA VAL A 194 16.58 -6.42 8.06
C VAL A 194 16.45 -4.89 8.11
N LEU A 195 15.53 -4.38 8.92
CA LEU A 195 15.26 -2.94 9.01
C LEU A 195 16.43 -2.23 9.69
N ASN A 196 16.82 -1.09 9.14
CA ASN A 196 17.75 -0.21 9.81
C ASN A 196 17.03 0.47 10.97
N THR A 197 17.59 0.36 12.17
CA THR A 197 17.05 0.98 13.39
C THR A 197 18.05 2.01 13.95
N PRO A 198 17.58 3.12 14.55
CA PRO A 198 18.44 4.05 15.25
C PRO A 198 19.26 3.34 16.33
N LYS A 199 20.59 3.53 16.35
CA LYS A 199 21.49 2.92 17.35
C LYS A 199 22.19 4.01 18.14
N ALA A 200 22.27 3.84 19.47
CA ALA A 200 22.98 4.75 20.38
C ALA A 200 22.58 6.23 20.22
N GLY A 201 21.28 6.50 20.08
CA GLY A 201 20.74 7.86 19.93
C GLY A 201 21.00 8.53 18.58
N LYS A 202 21.62 7.83 17.62
CA LYS A 202 21.84 8.34 16.26
C LYS A 202 20.68 7.97 15.35
N GLN A 203 20.11 8.98 14.70
CA GLN A 203 19.10 8.81 13.66
C GLN A 203 19.66 8.10 12.44
N LEU A 204 18.76 7.53 11.63
CA LEU A 204 19.12 6.93 10.36
C LEU A 204 19.57 8.00 9.37
N ASN A 205 20.61 7.68 8.60
CA ASN A 205 20.97 8.52 7.46
C ASN A 205 20.02 8.26 6.26
N ASN A 206 20.02 9.15 5.26
CA ASN A 206 19.14 9.02 4.10
C ASN A 206 19.31 7.70 3.34
N PHE A 207 20.53 7.14 3.31
CA PHE A 207 20.77 5.84 2.67
C PHE A 207 20.04 4.71 3.42
N GLN A 208 20.17 4.66 4.75
CA GLN A 208 19.46 3.70 5.59
C GLN A 208 17.94 3.87 5.54
N MET A 209 17.46 5.11 5.49
CA MET A 209 16.03 5.41 5.31
C MET A 209 15.54 4.96 3.94
N SER A 210 16.34 5.14 2.88
CA SER A 210 16.03 4.66 1.54
C SER A 210 15.92 3.15 1.47
N GLU A 211 16.81 2.43 2.16
CA GLU A 211 16.71 0.97 2.27
C GLU A 211 15.43 0.52 2.97
N ASN A 212 15.05 1.16 4.09
CA ASN A 212 13.78 0.88 4.76
C ASN A 212 12.58 1.22 3.87
N ALA A 213 12.61 2.35 3.18
CA ALA A 213 11.56 2.76 2.25
C ALA A 213 11.39 1.77 1.08
N ASN A 214 12.49 1.22 0.56
CA ASN A 214 12.45 0.16 -0.45
C ASN A 214 11.74 -1.11 0.09
N ILE A 215 12.02 -1.51 1.34
CA ILE A 215 11.32 -2.63 1.98
C ILE A 215 9.82 -2.34 2.05
N VAL A 216 9.43 -1.15 2.49
CA VAL A 216 8.02 -0.73 2.60
C VAL A 216 7.33 -0.81 1.24
N ILE A 217 7.88 -0.17 0.21
CA ILE A 217 7.26 -0.09 -1.12
C ILE A 217 7.13 -1.47 -1.75
N ASN A 218 8.20 -2.26 -1.72
CA ASN A 218 8.20 -3.59 -2.35
C ASN A 218 7.33 -4.58 -1.58
N SER A 219 7.27 -4.48 -0.24
CA SER A 219 6.40 -5.33 0.58
C SER A 219 4.93 -4.96 0.41
N ALA A 220 4.60 -3.65 0.37
CA ALA A 220 3.25 -3.19 0.09
C ALA A 220 2.76 -3.68 -1.28
N LYS A 221 3.58 -3.58 -2.33
CA LYS A 221 3.26 -4.16 -3.64
C LYS A 221 3.01 -5.65 -3.53
N ALA A 222 3.90 -6.39 -2.87
CA ALA A 222 3.82 -7.85 -2.75
C ALA A 222 2.55 -8.36 -2.04
N ILE A 223 1.96 -7.56 -1.14
CA ILE A 223 0.67 -7.90 -0.50
C ILE A 223 -0.55 -7.39 -1.29
N GLY A 224 -0.34 -6.84 -2.49
CA GLY A 224 -1.40 -6.38 -3.38
C GLY A 224 -1.84 -4.92 -3.18
N CYS A 225 -1.07 -4.11 -2.46
CA CYS A 225 -1.33 -2.67 -2.39
C CYS A 225 -0.99 -2.00 -3.73
N VAL A 226 -1.86 -1.10 -4.18
CA VAL A 226 -1.62 -0.32 -5.40
C VAL A 226 -0.74 0.87 -5.07
N VAL A 227 0.58 0.69 -5.21
CA VAL A 227 1.63 1.67 -4.92
C VAL A 227 2.34 2.05 -6.22
N VAL A 228 1.66 2.85 -7.06
CA VAL A 228 2.16 3.28 -8.37
C VAL A 228 2.84 4.65 -8.25
N ASN A 229 4.00 4.82 -8.89
CA ASN A 229 4.78 6.07 -8.90
C ASN A 229 5.24 6.58 -7.52
N VAL A 230 5.36 5.70 -6.53
CA VAL A 230 5.98 6.01 -5.24
C VAL A 230 7.40 5.49 -5.21
N HIS A 231 8.32 6.35 -4.80
CA HIS A 231 9.76 6.12 -4.68
C HIS A 231 10.21 6.29 -3.23
N SER A 232 11.42 5.84 -2.90
CA SER A 232 11.97 5.96 -1.54
C SER A 232 12.00 7.41 -1.05
N ASP A 233 12.41 8.34 -1.91
CA ASP A 233 12.47 9.77 -1.61
C ASP A 233 11.10 10.35 -1.25
N ASP A 234 10.00 9.82 -1.79
CA ASP A 234 8.66 10.29 -1.45
C ASP A 234 8.30 10.02 0.02
N ILE A 235 8.79 8.91 0.58
CA ILE A 235 8.63 8.55 2.00
C ILE A 235 9.62 9.37 2.84
N ILE A 236 10.89 9.44 2.43
CA ILE A 236 11.95 10.17 3.15
C ILE A 236 11.64 11.66 3.24
N ASP A 237 11.06 12.26 2.19
CA ASP A 237 10.66 13.67 2.16
C ASP A 237 9.36 13.94 2.94
N GLY A 238 8.65 12.89 3.36
CA GLY A 238 7.39 13.03 4.08
C GLY A 238 6.26 13.51 3.17
N LYS A 239 6.19 13.07 1.90
CA LYS A 239 5.12 13.48 0.98
C LYS A 239 3.77 12.96 1.44
N GLU A 240 3.06 13.84 2.11
CA GLU A 240 1.90 13.53 2.95
C GLU A 240 0.78 12.78 2.20
N HIS A 241 0.43 13.21 0.98
CA HIS A 241 -0.60 12.55 0.18
C HIS A 241 -0.23 11.13 -0.27
N LEU A 242 1.06 10.86 -0.51
CA LEU A 242 1.56 9.54 -0.88
C LEU A 242 1.61 8.64 0.34
N ILE A 243 2.14 9.12 1.47
CA ILE A 243 2.18 8.38 2.73
C ILE A 243 0.77 8.02 3.20
N LEU A 244 -0.18 8.97 3.17
CA LEU A 244 -1.57 8.71 3.53
C LEU A 244 -2.22 7.69 2.58
N GLY A 245 -1.89 7.74 1.28
CA GLY A 245 -2.31 6.76 0.29
C GLY A 245 -1.80 5.36 0.60
N ILE A 246 -0.52 5.22 0.97
CA ILE A 246 0.11 3.94 1.36
C ILE A 246 -0.54 3.40 2.62
N ILE A 247 -0.70 4.23 3.67
CA ILE A 247 -1.37 3.86 4.92
C ILE A 247 -2.77 3.29 4.63
N TRP A 248 -3.56 3.98 3.81
CA TRP A 248 -4.88 3.50 3.41
C TRP A 248 -4.82 2.13 2.72
N GLN A 249 -3.91 1.96 1.76
CA GLN A 249 -3.80 0.69 1.02
C GLN A 249 -3.42 -0.48 1.94
N ILE A 250 -2.56 -0.24 2.93
CA ILE A 250 -2.16 -1.25 3.92
C ILE A 250 -3.34 -1.60 4.83
N ILE A 251 -4.00 -0.59 5.43
CA ILE A 251 -5.19 -0.79 6.29
C ILE A 251 -6.30 -1.52 5.53
N ARG A 252 -6.59 -1.08 4.30
CA ARG A 252 -7.59 -1.72 3.43
C ARG A 252 -7.24 -3.20 3.21
N ARG A 253 -5.96 -3.52 2.96
CA ARG A 253 -5.54 -4.91 2.76
C ARG A 253 -5.78 -5.76 4.01
N GLY A 254 -5.40 -5.29 5.20
CA GLY A 254 -5.59 -6.03 6.45
C GLY A 254 -7.05 -6.21 6.87
N LEU A 255 -7.91 -5.24 6.56
CA LEU A 255 -9.34 -5.33 6.84
C LEU A 255 -10.06 -6.31 5.91
N LEU A 256 -9.72 -6.28 4.61
CA LEU A 256 -10.44 -7.03 3.57
C LEU A 256 -9.90 -8.45 3.36
N SER A 257 -8.65 -8.74 3.74
CA SER A 257 -8.09 -10.09 3.64
C SER A 257 -8.83 -11.12 4.49
N LYS A 258 -9.51 -10.66 5.55
CA LYS A 258 -10.32 -11.49 6.43
C LYS A 258 -11.70 -11.80 5.84
N VAL A 259 -12.18 -11.00 4.89
CA VAL A 259 -13.47 -11.20 4.22
C VAL A 259 -13.31 -12.24 3.12
N ASP A 260 -13.11 -13.49 3.52
CA ASP A 260 -12.84 -14.62 2.64
C ASP A 260 -13.50 -15.89 3.20
N ILE A 261 -13.97 -16.78 2.33
CA ILE A 261 -14.68 -18.00 2.74
C ILE A 261 -13.81 -18.96 3.55
N LYS A 262 -12.49 -18.93 3.37
CA LYS A 262 -11.54 -19.71 4.16
C LYS A 262 -11.57 -19.31 5.63
N HIS A 263 -11.87 -18.04 5.93
CA HIS A 263 -11.99 -17.52 7.29
C HIS A 263 -13.44 -17.50 7.78
N HIS A 264 -14.40 -17.25 6.87
CA HIS A 264 -15.83 -17.18 7.13
C HIS A 264 -16.60 -18.09 6.18
N PRO A 265 -16.63 -19.42 6.42
CA PRO A 265 -17.39 -20.35 5.60
C PRO A 265 -18.85 -19.90 5.45
N GLU A 266 -19.44 -19.34 6.49
CA GLU A 266 -20.80 -18.81 6.56
C GLU A 266 -21.16 -17.77 5.48
N LEU A 267 -20.16 -17.18 4.81
CA LEU A 267 -20.37 -16.35 3.61
C LEU A 267 -21.17 -17.05 2.51
N TYR A 268 -21.22 -18.39 2.51
CA TYR A 268 -22.09 -19.16 1.63
C TYR A 268 -23.57 -18.72 1.69
N ARG A 269 -24.04 -18.22 2.83
CA ARG A 269 -25.42 -17.74 3.00
C ARG A 269 -25.73 -16.46 2.19
N LEU A 270 -24.71 -15.85 1.59
CA LEU A 270 -24.83 -14.64 0.76
C LEU A 270 -24.92 -14.94 -0.74
N LEU A 271 -24.91 -16.21 -1.16
CA LEU A 271 -25.12 -16.60 -2.54
C LEU A 271 -26.54 -16.20 -2.99
N GLU A 272 -26.65 -15.69 -4.20
CA GLU A 272 -27.94 -15.44 -4.85
C GLU A 272 -28.43 -16.72 -5.55
N ASP A 273 -29.75 -16.87 -5.75
CA ASP A 273 -30.38 -18.14 -6.18
C ASP A 273 -29.84 -18.71 -7.52
N ASP A 274 -29.32 -17.85 -8.40
CA ASP A 274 -28.78 -18.21 -9.73
C ASP A 274 -27.24 -18.10 -9.81
N GLU A 275 -26.55 -18.02 -8.68
CA GLU A 275 -25.11 -17.81 -8.62
C GLU A 275 -24.36 -19.04 -8.08
N THR A 276 -23.25 -19.41 -8.72
CA THR A 276 -22.37 -20.46 -8.20
C THR A 276 -21.44 -19.93 -7.13
N LEU A 277 -20.96 -20.80 -6.23
CA LEU A 277 -19.94 -20.42 -5.24
C LEU A 277 -18.69 -19.86 -5.93
N GLU A 278 -18.29 -20.42 -7.07
CA GLU A 278 -17.15 -19.93 -7.82
C GLU A 278 -17.35 -18.49 -8.34
N GLN A 279 -18.58 -18.12 -8.73
CA GLN A 279 -18.91 -16.76 -9.12
C GLN A 279 -18.87 -15.81 -7.91
N PHE A 280 -19.39 -16.26 -6.77
CA PHE A 280 -19.34 -15.51 -5.51
C PHE A 280 -17.89 -15.23 -5.06
N LEU A 281 -17.00 -16.23 -5.13
CA LEU A 281 -15.59 -16.11 -4.74
C LEU A 281 -14.77 -15.16 -5.65
N ARG A 282 -15.29 -14.76 -6.81
CA ARG A 282 -14.66 -13.75 -7.67
C ARG A 282 -14.97 -12.32 -7.24
N LEU A 283 -15.97 -12.14 -6.39
CA LEU A 283 -16.37 -10.81 -5.98
C LEU A 283 -15.26 -10.16 -5.17
N PRO A 284 -14.91 -8.89 -5.48
CA PRO A 284 -14.06 -8.12 -4.59
C PRO A 284 -14.65 -8.11 -3.17
N PRO A 285 -13.81 -8.11 -2.12
CA PRO A 285 -14.29 -8.07 -0.74
C PRO A 285 -15.31 -6.96 -0.46
N GLU A 286 -15.19 -5.79 -1.11
CA GLU A 286 -16.18 -4.72 -1.00
C GLU A 286 -17.58 -5.12 -1.47
N GLN A 287 -17.68 -5.91 -2.53
CA GLN A 287 -18.96 -6.41 -3.05
C GLN A 287 -19.53 -7.48 -2.12
N ILE A 288 -18.68 -8.34 -1.55
CA ILE A 288 -19.09 -9.30 -0.51
C ILE A 288 -19.67 -8.56 0.70
N LEU A 289 -19.00 -7.50 1.17
CA LEU A 289 -19.50 -6.66 2.26
C LEU A 289 -20.82 -5.95 1.91
N LEU A 290 -21.00 -5.49 0.66
CA LEU A 290 -22.28 -4.92 0.21
C LEU A 290 -23.40 -5.97 0.24
N ARG A 291 -23.12 -7.20 -0.19
CA ARG A 291 -24.11 -8.30 -0.12
C ARG A 291 -24.44 -8.66 1.31
N TRP A 292 -23.43 -8.80 2.17
CA TRP A 292 -23.59 -9.01 3.60
C TRP A 292 -24.47 -7.93 4.26
N PHE A 293 -24.19 -6.66 3.97
CA PHE A 293 -24.97 -5.55 4.49
C PHE A 293 -26.44 -5.66 4.07
N ASN A 294 -26.69 -5.89 2.77
CA ASN A 294 -28.03 -5.99 2.22
C ASN A 294 -28.78 -7.25 2.67
N TYR A 295 -28.08 -8.35 2.90
CA TYR A 295 -28.65 -9.57 3.48
C TYR A 295 -29.30 -9.27 4.83
N HIS A 296 -28.57 -8.57 5.71
CA HIS A 296 -29.09 -8.16 7.02
C HIS A 296 -30.21 -7.12 6.92
N LEU A 297 -30.12 -6.14 6.01
CA LEU A 297 -31.22 -5.20 5.79
C LEU A 297 -32.50 -5.91 5.33
N LYS A 298 -32.39 -6.88 4.42
CA LYS A 298 -33.52 -7.68 3.93
C LYS A 298 -34.15 -8.49 5.07
N ASN A 299 -33.33 -9.12 5.91
CA ASN A 299 -33.81 -9.88 7.07
C ASN A 299 -34.48 -9.00 8.13
N ALA A 300 -34.06 -7.74 8.26
CA ALA A 300 -34.72 -6.73 9.09
C ALA A 300 -36.03 -6.15 8.48
N GLY A 301 -36.43 -6.61 7.28
CA GLY A 301 -37.61 -6.13 6.57
C GLY A 301 -37.44 -4.75 5.91
N SER A 302 -36.22 -4.22 5.82
CA SER A 302 -35.93 -2.95 5.16
C SER A 302 -36.14 -3.04 3.65
N GLN A 303 -36.81 -2.04 3.08
CA GLN A 303 -36.98 -1.90 1.62
C GLN A 303 -35.78 -1.20 0.96
N ARG A 304 -34.86 -0.64 1.76
CA ARG A 304 -33.68 0.08 1.28
C ARG A 304 -32.57 -0.91 0.93
N ARG A 305 -31.94 -0.69 -0.22
CA ARG A 305 -30.72 -1.40 -0.65
C ARG A 305 -29.55 -0.43 -0.70
N VAL A 306 -28.38 -0.88 -0.22
CA VAL A 306 -27.12 -0.14 -0.25
C VAL A 306 -26.29 -0.65 -1.43
N ALA A 307 -25.91 0.24 -2.34
CA ALA A 307 -25.05 -0.07 -3.48
C ALA A 307 -23.65 0.55 -3.37
N ASN A 308 -23.41 1.42 -2.38
CA ASN A 308 -22.11 2.03 -2.13
C ASN A 308 -21.94 2.43 -0.65
N PHE A 309 -20.70 2.48 -0.18
CA PHE A 309 -20.35 2.96 1.16
C PHE A 309 -20.16 4.48 1.22
N SER A 310 -21.02 5.25 0.53
CA SER A 310 -20.98 6.72 0.56
C SER A 310 -22.37 7.31 0.78
N ARG A 311 -23.06 7.74 -0.28
CA ARG A 311 -24.38 8.37 -0.20
C ARG A 311 -25.43 7.48 0.44
N ASP A 312 -25.42 6.19 0.11
CA ASP A 312 -26.47 5.23 0.50
C ASP A 312 -26.48 4.92 2.00
N ILE A 313 -25.47 5.36 2.75
CA ILE A 313 -25.34 5.16 4.20
C ILE A 313 -25.13 6.47 4.97
N SER A 314 -24.94 7.59 4.25
CA SER A 314 -24.57 8.89 4.83
C SER A 314 -25.61 9.52 5.75
N ASP A 315 -26.85 9.03 5.71
CA ASP A 315 -27.91 9.48 6.62
C ASP A 315 -28.02 8.66 7.91
N GLY A 316 -27.19 7.61 8.09
CA GLY A 316 -27.15 6.77 9.29
C GLY A 316 -28.31 5.78 9.45
N GLU A 317 -29.33 5.79 8.59
CA GLU A 317 -30.51 4.90 8.75
C GLU A 317 -30.16 3.45 8.48
N ALA A 318 -29.47 3.19 7.38
CA ALA A 318 -29.02 1.85 7.00
C ALA A 318 -28.13 1.23 8.09
N TYR A 319 -27.23 2.03 8.69
CA TYR A 319 -26.42 1.58 9.82
C TYR A 319 -27.24 1.29 11.08
N THR A 320 -28.26 2.12 11.36
CA THR A 320 -29.13 1.90 12.53
C THR A 320 -29.84 0.55 12.42
N VAL A 321 -30.41 0.26 11.24
CA VAL A 321 -31.08 -1.02 10.98
C VAL A 321 -30.09 -2.18 11.06
N LEU A 322 -28.92 -2.06 10.42
CA LEU A 322 -27.90 -3.10 10.43
C LEU A 322 -27.43 -3.41 11.86
N LEU A 323 -27.05 -2.41 12.65
CA LEU A 323 -26.57 -2.61 14.02
C LEU A 323 -27.62 -3.26 14.92
N HIS A 324 -28.89 -2.86 14.78
CA HIS A 324 -30.00 -3.49 15.49
C HIS A 324 -30.22 -4.94 15.04
N GLN A 325 -30.13 -5.22 13.73
CA GLN A 325 -30.28 -6.57 13.21
C GLN A 325 -29.18 -7.51 13.71
N LEU A 326 -27.93 -7.02 13.78
CA LEU A 326 -26.80 -7.82 14.24
C LEU A 326 -26.84 -8.07 15.76
N VAL A 327 -27.14 -7.03 16.55
CA VAL A 327 -27.09 -7.11 18.02
C VAL A 327 -28.28 -6.35 18.65
N PRO A 328 -29.51 -6.89 18.54
CA PRO A 328 -30.73 -6.18 18.93
C PRO A 328 -30.77 -5.82 20.42
N ASP A 329 -30.13 -6.61 21.27
CA ASP A 329 -30.09 -6.40 22.73
C ASP A 329 -29.27 -5.16 23.14
N LYS A 330 -28.30 -4.73 22.31
CA LYS A 330 -27.39 -3.62 22.63
C LYS A 330 -27.64 -2.39 21.76
N CYS A 331 -28.02 -2.61 20.51
CA CYS A 331 -28.19 -1.57 19.51
C CYS A 331 -29.68 -1.28 19.31
N ASP A 332 -30.15 -0.12 19.79
CA ASP A 332 -31.54 0.30 19.61
C ASP A 332 -31.78 1.03 18.28
N THR A 333 -33.04 1.23 17.91
CA THR A 333 -33.44 1.92 16.66
C THR A 333 -33.80 3.39 16.85
N ARG A 334 -33.48 4.01 18.01
CA ARG A 334 -33.92 5.38 18.34
C ARG A 334 -33.42 6.42 17.35
N ALA A 335 -32.27 6.17 16.71
CA ALA A 335 -31.68 7.04 15.71
C ALA A 335 -32.65 7.30 14.53
N LEU A 336 -33.51 6.35 14.17
CA LEU A 336 -34.48 6.50 13.08
C LEU A 336 -35.52 7.62 13.33
N GLN A 337 -35.74 8.01 14.59
CA GLN A 337 -36.68 9.08 14.96
C GLN A 337 -36.01 10.47 15.00
N VAL A 338 -34.67 10.52 14.93
CA VAL A 338 -33.90 11.76 15.04
C VAL A 338 -33.84 12.46 13.69
N GLN A 339 -34.33 13.70 13.61
CA GLN A 339 -34.36 14.47 12.37
C GLN A 339 -32.98 15.04 11.97
N ASP A 340 -32.18 15.44 12.96
CA ASP A 340 -30.83 15.93 12.70
C ASP A 340 -29.87 14.79 12.36
N VAL A 341 -29.30 14.83 11.15
CA VAL A 341 -28.48 13.74 10.61
C VAL A 341 -27.16 13.60 11.39
N ASN A 342 -26.59 14.68 11.91
CA ASN A 342 -25.35 14.59 12.70
C ASN A 342 -25.61 13.94 14.06
N GLN A 343 -26.70 14.32 14.73
CA GLN A 343 -27.11 13.69 15.97
C GLN A 343 -27.45 12.22 15.75
N ARG A 344 -28.10 11.89 14.63
CA ARG A 344 -28.37 10.50 14.24
C ARG A 344 -27.08 9.71 14.05
N ALA A 345 -26.10 10.28 13.35
CA ALA A 345 -24.80 9.66 13.12
C ALA A 345 -24.03 9.43 14.43
N GLU A 346 -24.11 10.34 15.41
CA GLU A 346 -23.52 10.11 16.74
C GLU A 346 -24.20 8.93 17.44
N ILE A 347 -25.53 8.85 17.43
CA ILE A 347 -26.27 7.72 18.04
C ILE A 347 -25.90 6.38 17.38
N VAL A 348 -25.73 6.36 16.06
CA VAL A 348 -25.23 5.17 15.35
C VAL A 348 -23.87 4.74 15.89
N LEU A 349 -22.95 5.68 16.08
CA LEU A 349 -21.61 5.38 16.59
C LEU A 349 -21.60 5.05 18.08
N GLU A 350 -22.48 5.62 18.89
CA GLU A 350 -22.72 5.19 20.28
C GLU A 350 -23.19 3.73 20.33
N ASN A 351 -24.10 3.32 19.43
CA ASN A 351 -24.52 1.93 19.34
C ASN A 351 -23.37 1.01 18.91
N ALA A 352 -22.55 1.44 17.94
CA ALA A 352 -21.36 0.69 17.54
C ALA A 352 -20.33 0.57 18.69
N ASP A 353 -20.22 1.58 19.55
CA ASP A 353 -19.31 1.57 20.70
C ASP A 353 -19.71 0.51 21.74
N LYS A 354 -21.01 0.33 21.99
CA LYS A 354 -21.54 -0.71 22.90
C LYS A 354 -21.11 -2.15 22.52
N ILE A 355 -20.76 -2.35 21.25
CA ILE A 355 -20.31 -3.65 20.71
C ILE A 355 -18.82 -3.67 20.33
N GLY A 356 -18.07 -2.62 20.69
CA GLY A 356 -16.62 -2.53 20.43
C GLY A 356 -16.24 -2.20 19.00
N CYS A 357 -17.17 -1.69 18.18
CA CYS A 357 -16.98 -1.46 16.75
C CYS A 357 -16.88 0.03 16.35
N ARG A 358 -16.83 0.99 17.29
CA ARG A 358 -16.61 2.42 17.00
C ARG A 358 -15.15 2.69 16.58
N LYS A 359 -14.79 2.28 15.36
CA LYS A 359 -13.47 2.49 14.75
C LYS A 359 -13.61 3.14 13.37
N TYR A 360 -12.61 3.94 12.97
CA TYR A 360 -12.48 4.60 11.67
C TYR A 360 -13.50 5.69 11.32
N LEU A 361 -14.67 5.71 11.95
CA LEU A 361 -15.78 6.55 11.53
C LEU A 361 -16.19 7.54 12.62
N THR A 362 -16.37 8.79 12.20
CA THR A 362 -16.87 9.92 12.99
C THR A 362 -18.25 10.33 12.47
N PRO A 363 -19.09 11.04 13.26
CA PRO A 363 -20.37 11.54 12.75
C PRO A 363 -20.19 12.38 11.49
N LYS A 364 -19.16 13.25 11.49
CA LYS A 364 -18.83 14.13 10.37
C LYS A 364 -18.44 13.35 9.12
N SER A 365 -17.61 12.31 9.23
CA SER A 365 -17.20 11.50 8.08
C SER A 365 -18.30 10.54 7.59
N LEU A 366 -19.17 10.07 8.47
CA LEU A 366 -20.39 9.34 8.12
C LEU A 366 -21.31 10.22 7.27
N VAL A 367 -21.66 11.41 7.77
CA VAL A 367 -22.57 12.34 7.06
C VAL A 367 -21.95 12.89 5.78
N ALA A 368 -20.63 13.07 5.75
CA ALA A 368 -19.91 13.41 4.53
C ALA A 368 -19.89 12.28 3.49
N GLY A 369 -20.27 11.05 3.88
CA GLY A 369 -20.25 9.87 3.02
C GLY A 369 -18.83 9.48 2.59
N ASN A 370 -17.84 9.58 3.49
CA ASN A 370 -16.46 9.23 3.15
C ASN A 370 -16.35 7.72 2.80
N PRO A 371 -16.02 7.35 1.54
CA PRO A 371 -16.08 5.96 1.12
C PRO A 371 -15.06 5.06 1.83
N LYS A 372 -13.87 5.58 2.14
CA LYS A 372 -12.80 4.80 2.78
C LYS A 372 -13.12 4.50 4.24
N LEU A 373 -13.53 5.52 4.98
CA LEU A 373 -13.82 5.39 6.41
C LEU A 373 -15.07 4.55 6.66
N ASN A 374 -16.10 4.70 5.83
CA ASN A 374 -17.29 3.85 5.92
C ASN A 374 -16.99 2.40 5.53
N LEU A 375 -16.19 2.16 4.48
CA LEU A 375 -15.75 0.80 4.14
C LEU A 375 -14.96 0.18 5.30
N ALA A 376 -14.05 0.92 5.91
CA ALA A 376 -13.25 0.44 7.04
C ALA A 376 -14.14 0.11 8.26
N PHE A 377 -15.13 0.95 8.56
CA PHE A 377 -16.11 0.68 9.62
C PHE A 377 -16.94 -0.58 9.33
N VAL A 378 -17.43 -0.75 8.10
CA VAL A 378 -18.20 -1.93 7.68
C VAL A 378 -17.37 -3.20 7.76
N ALA A 379 -16.14 -3.17 7.25
CA ALA A 379 -15.23 -4.32 7.32
C ALA A 379 -14.90 -4.70 8.77
N ASN A 380 -14.64 -3.72 9.64
CA ASN A 380 -14.43 -3.96 11.06
C ASN A 380 -15.68 -4.56 11.75
N LEU A 381 -16.87 -4.06 11.40
CA LEU A 381 -18.12 -4.59 11.92
C LEU A 381 -18.35 -6.04 11.47
N PHE A 382 -18.14 -6.34 10.19
CA PHE A 382 -18.22 -7.71 9.66
C PHE A 382 -17.24 -8.65 10.36
N ASN A 383 -15.96 -8.27 10.45
CA ASN A 383 -14.91 -9.09 11.09
C ASN A 383 -15.19 -9.38 12.58
N THR A 384 -16.03 -8.58 13.24
CA THR A 384 -16.39 -8.76 14.66
C THR A 384 -17.75 -9.45 14.82
N TRP A 385 -18.70 -9.13 13.96
CA TRP A 385 -20.09 -9.56 14.01
C TRP A 385 -20.60 -9.94 12.60
N PRO A 386 -20.16 -11.08 12.02
CA PRO A 386 -20.70 -11.53 10.73
C PRO A 386 -22.21 -11.74 10.78
N GLY A 387 -22.73 -12.27 11.89
CA GLY A 387 -24.17 -12.46 12.11
C GLY A 387 -24.83 -13.42 11.12
N LEU A 388 -24.05 -14.25 10.41
CA LEU A 388 -24.57 -15.28 9.51
C LEU A 388 -24.66 -16.60 10.28
N ASP A 389 -25.70 -17.37 9.99
CA ASP A 389 -25.86 -18.70 10.58
C ASP A 389 -24.72 -19.63 10.14
N PRO A 390 -24.14 -20.43 11.06
CA PRO A 390 -23.16 -21.43 10.69
C PRO A 390 -23.68 -22.41 9.64
N ILE A 391 -22.78 -22.89 8.79
CA ILE A 391 -23.06 -23.96 7.83
C ILE A 391 -23.18 -25.29 8.57
N GLU A 392 -24.22 -26.07 8.29
CA GLU A 392 -24.37 -27.42 8.86
C GLU A 392 -23.36 -28.40 8.24
N GLU A 393 -22.94 -29.46 8.95
CA GLU A 393 -21.93 -30.42 8.44
C GLU A 393 -22.28 -31.04 7.07
N HIS A 394 -23.57 -31.18 6.76
CA HIS A 394 -24.03 -31.70 5.47
C HIS A 394 -24.05 -30.66 4.34
N GLU A 395 -23.97 -29.37 4.70
CA GLU A 395 -23.83 -28.23 3.81
C GLU A 395 -22.36 -27.79 3.67
N GLN A 396 -21.44 -28.39 4.47
CA GLN A 396 -20.01 -28.14 4.33
C GLN A 396 -19.57 -28.61 2.96
N ILE A 397 -19.31 -27.63 2.11
CA ILE A 397 -18.64 -27.85 0.84
C ILE A 397 -17.23 -28.30 1.22
N GLU A 398 -16.86 -29.52 0.80
CA GLU A 398 -15.45 -29.85 0.68
C GLU A 398 -14.86 -28.84 -0.30
N ILE A 399 -14.31 -27.76 0.24
CA ILE A 399 -13.34 -26.96 -0.48
C ILE A 399 -12.19 -27.94 -0.66
N GLU A 400 -12.16 -28.66 -1.79
CA GLU A 400 -10.99 -29.45 -2.18
C GLU A 400 -9.77 -28.58 -1.87
N ASP A 401 -8.72 -29.15 -1.26
CA ASP A 401 -7.42 -28.49 -1.14
C ASP A 401 -6.94 -28.16 -2.56
N PHE A 402 -7.43 -27.01 -3.02
CA PHE A 402 -7.56 -26.63 -4.41
C PHE A 402 -6.16 -26.34 -4.87
N ASP A 403 -5.57 -27.29 -5.62
CA ASP A 403 -4.21 -27.24 -6.19
C ASP A 403 -3.34 -26.11 -5.58
N ALA A 404 -2.78 -26.37 -4.39
CA ALA A 404 -2.03 -25.37 -3.64
C ALA A 404 -0.84 -24.79 -4.43
N GLU A 405 -0.38 -25.49 -5.48
CA GLU A 405 0.60 -24.99 -6.45
C GLU A 405 -0.02 -24.00 -7.43
N GLY A 406 -1.10 -24.40 -8.10
CA GLY A 406 -1.83 -23.56 -9.06
C GLY A 406 -2.37 -22.27 -8.44
N GLU A 407 -2.87 -22.29 -7.21
CA GLU A 407 -3.35 -21.09 -6.50
C GLU A 407 -2.22 -20.10 -6.20
N ARG A 408 -1.04 -20.58 -5.79
CA ARG A 408 0.10 -19.71 -5.47
C ARG A 408 0.71 -19.08 -6.71
N GLU A 409 0.89 -19.86 -7.78
CA GLU A 409 1.30 -19.30 -9.08
C GLU A 409 0.27 -18.29 -9.57
N ALA A 410 -1.03 -18.59 -9.46
CA ALA A 410 -2.09 -17.67 -9.85
C ALA A 410 -2.02 -16.35 -9.09
N ARG A 411 -1.80 -16.40 -7.77
CA ARG A 411 -1.62 -15.20 -6.95
C ARG A 411 -0.43 -14.37 -7.40
N VAL A 412 0.73 -15.00 -7.63
CA VAL A 412 1.94 -14.31 -8.11
C VAL A 412 1.69 -13.65 -9.47
N PHE A 413 1.05 -14.36 -10.38
CA PHE A 413 0.74 -13.86 -11.71
C PHE A 413 -0.30 -12.74 -11.70
N THR A 414 -1.33 -12.82 -10.87
CA THR A 414 -2.29 -11.73 -10.63
C THR A 414 -1.58 -10.47 -10.15
N LEU A 415 -0.73 -10.59 -9.13
CA LEU A 415 0.02 -9.47 -8.58
C LEU A 415 0.98 -8.85 -9.62
N TRP A 416 1.67 -9.70 -10.38
CA TRP A 416 2.55 -9.26 -11.47
C TRP A 416 1.77 -8.56 -12.59
N LEU A 417 0.66 -9.12 -13.07
CA LEU A 417 -0.18 -8.49 -14.11
C LEU A 417 -0.71 -7.13 -13.65
N ASN A 418 -1.19 -7.04 -12.40
CA ASN A 418 -1.65 -5.78 -11.82
C ASN A 418 -0.52 -4.73 -11.72
N SER A 419 0.72 -5.17 -11.52
CA SER A 419 1.88 -4.26 -11.52
C SER A 419 2.22 -3.69 -12.90
N LEU A 420 1.73 -4.30 -13.99
CA LEU A 420 1.86 -3.77 -15.36
C LEU A 420 0.80 -2.70 -15.71
N ASP A 421 -0.07 -2.36 -14.75
CA ASP A 421 -1.14 -1.38 -14.92
C ASP A 421 -2.10 -1.78 -16.07
N VAL A 422 -2.64 -3.00 -15.95
CA VAL A 422 -3.70 -3.54 -16.82
C VAL A 422 -5.08 -3.07 -16.35
N ASP A 423 -5.99 -2.87 -17.29
CA ASP A 423 -7.36 -2.42 -17.03
C ASP A 423 -8.39 -3.38 -17.66
N PRO A 424 -9.31 -3.99 -16.88
CA PRO A 424 -9.46 -3.86 -15.43
C PRO A 424 -8.35 -4.58 -14.65
N THR A 425 -8.23 -4.26 -13.35
CA THR A 425 -7.37 -4.99 -12.40
C THR A 425 -7.82 -6.45 -12.31
N VAL A 426 -6.86 -7.36 -12.30
CA VAL A 426 -7.08 -8.80 -12.15
C VAL A 426 -7.43 -9.12 -10.70
N VAL A 427 -8.56 -9.78 -10.50
CA VAL A 427 -9.03 -10.32 -9.21
C VAL A 427 -8.95 -11.85 -9.23
N SER A 428 -9.45 -12.48 -10.31
CA SER A 428 -9.38 -13.92 -10.53
C SER A 428 -8.69 -14.23 -11.85
N LEU A 429 -7.45 -14.74 -11.77
CA LEU A 429 -6.61 -15.00 -12.94
C LEU A 429 -7.30 -15.87 -13.99
N PHE A 430 -8.01 -16.92 -13.56
CA PHE A 430 -8.60 -17.91 -14.47
C PHE A 430 -9.86 -17.41 -15.19
N GLU A 431 -10.38 -16.27 -14.76
CA GLU A 431 -11.66 -15.73 -15.23
C GLU A 431 -11.48 -14.43 -15.96
N ASP A 432 -10.72 -13.51 -15.37
CA ASP A 432 -10.46 -12.20 -15.94
C ASP A 432 -9.64 -12.29 -17.24
N LEU A 433 -8.93 -13.40 -17.47
CA LEU A 433 -8.16 -13.63 -18.70
C LEU A 433 -8.96 -14.27 -19.84
N LYS A 434 -10.19 -14.77 -19.58
CA LYS A 434 -10.98 -15.53 -20.57
C LYS A 434 -11.34 -14.74 -21.82
N ASP A 435 -11.51 -13.42 -21.72
CA ASP A 435 -11.83 -12.57 -22.87
C ASP A 435 -10.60 -12.15 -23.69
N GLY A 436 -9.39 -12.51 -23.22
CA GLY A 436 -8.11 -12.21 -23.84
C GLY A 436 -7.66 -10.74 -23.74
N LEU A 437 -8.47 -9.81 -23.24
CA LEU A 437 -8.14 -8.38 -23.25
C LEU A 437 -6.97 -8.04 -22.34
N ILE A 438 -6.95 -8.58 -21.11
CA ILE A 438 -5.85 -8.37 -20.17
C ILE A 438 -4.56 -9.01 -20.68
N LEU A 439 -4.65 -10.21 -21.28
CA LEU A 439 -3.49 -10.86 -21.90
C LEU A 439 -2.88 -9.99 -22.98
N LEU A 440 -3.70 -9.45 -23.89
CA LEU A 440 -3.24 -8.58 -24.97
C LEU A 440 -2.63 -7.27 -24.44
N GLN A 441 -3.19 -6.67 -23.39
CA GLN A 441 -2.56 -5.51 -22.73
C GLN A 441 -1.20 -5.88 -22.13
N ALA A 442 -1.10 -7.02 -21.45
CA ALA A 442 0.16 -7.48 -20.89
C ALA A 442 1.21 -7.76 -21.98
N PHE A 443 0.82 -8.35 -23.12
CA PHE A 443 1.69 -8.53 -24.27
C PHE A 443 2.24 -7.20 -24.79
N GLU A 444 1.39 -6.18 -24.92
CA GLU A 444 1.84 -4.84 -25.35
C GLU A 444 2.77 -4.18 -24.33
N LYS A 445 2.51 -4.32 -23.03
CA LYS A 445 3.37 -3.76 -21.97
C LYS A 445 4.74 -4.45 -21.92
N VAL A 446 4.78 -5.76 -22.11
CA VAL A 446 6.02 -6.57 -22.03
C VAL A 446 6.82 -6.54 -23.33
N MET A 447 6.13 -6.47 -24.47
CA MET A 447 6.71 -6.42 -25.82
C MET A 447 5.96 -5.37 -26.67
N PRO A 448 6.28 -4.07 -26.49
CA PRO A 448 5.60 -2.99 -27.21
C PRO A 448 5.65 -3.15 -28.73
N GLY A 449 4.51 -2.89 -29.39
CA GLY A 449 4.36 -3.01 -30.83
C GLY A 449 4.06 -4.42 -31.35
N THR A 450 3.91 -5.42 -30.47
CA THR A 450 3.49 -6.78 -30.88
C THR A 450 1.98 -6.92 -31.05
N VAL A 451 1.18 -6.00 -30.47
CA VAL A 451 -0.27 -6.07 -30.48
C VAL A 451 -0.88 -5.02 -31.41
N SER A 452 -1.62 -5.47 -32.41
CA SER A 452 -2.48 -4.63 -33.24
C SER A 452 -3.87 -4.53 -32.62
N PHE A 453 -4.12 -3.46 -31.87
CA PHE A 453 -5.43 -3.19 -31.25
C PHE A 453 -6.59 -3.04 -32.24
N LYS A 454 -6.33 -2.99 -33.55
CA LYS A 454 -7.35 -3.04 -34.60
C LYS A 454 -8.01 -4.41 -34.72
N HIS A 455 -7.32 -5.49 -34.32
CA HIS A 455 -7.83 -6.86 -34.39
C HIS A 455 -8.44 -7.33 -33.06
N VAL A 456 -8.49 -6.45 -32.06
CA VAL A 456 -8.93 -6.79 -30.71
C VAL A 456 -10.42 -6.48 -30.56
N ASN A 457 -11.19 -7.50 -30.22
CA ASN A 457 -12.61 -7.37 -29.91
C ASN A 457 -12.79 -6.79 -28.51
N LYS A 458 -13.40 -5.60 -28.44
CA LYS A 458 -13.69 -4.91 -27.17
C LYS A 458 -15.03 -5.37 -26.57
N LYS A 459 -15.20 -5.07 -25.27
CA LYS A 459 -16.47 -5.25 -24.54
C LYS A 459 -17.62 -4.56 -25.28
N GLY A 460 -18.75 -5.26 -25.40
CA GLY A 460 -19.96 -4.73 -26.02
C GLY A 460 -20.72 -3.77 -25.10
N PRO A 461 -21.91 -3.29 -25.52
CA PRO A 461 -22.76 -2.41 -24.72
C PRO A 461 -23.14 -2.98 -23.34
N ASN A 462 -23.16 -4.30 -23.22
CA ASN A 462 -23.52 -5.02 -21.99
C ASN A 462 -22.31 -5.23 -21.06
N GLY A 463 -21.13 -4.71 -21.40
CA GLY A 463 -19.92 -4.86 -20.58
C GLY A 463 -19.16 -6.17 -20.78
N GLU A 464 -19.66 -7.10 -21.59
CA GLU A 464 -19.06 -8.41 -21.84
C GLU A 464 -18.57 -8.59 -23.28
N VAL A 465 -17.61 -9.49 -23.46
CA VAL A 465 -17.16 -9.97 -24.78
C VAL A 465 -17.85 -11.31 -25.04
N SER A 466 -18.53 -11.46 -26.18
CA SER A 466 -19.16 -12.74 -26.52
C SER A 466 -18.11 -13.85 -26.65
N ARG A 467 -18.45 -15.09 -26.29
CA ARG A 467 -17.49 -16.22 -26.32
C ARG A 467 -16.74 -16.36 -27.64
N PHE A 468 -17.41 -16.14 -28.78
CA PHE A 468 -16.76 -16.17 -30.10
C PHE A 468 -15.70 -15.08 -30.27
N LYS A 469 -15.99 -13.84 -29.84
CA LYS A 469 -15.05 -12.71 -29.87
C LYS A 469 -13.91 -12.86 -28.86
N ALA A 470 -14.20 -13.44 -27.70
CA ALA A 470 -13.20 -13.81 -26.71
C ALA A 470 -12.23 -14.84 -27.30
N LEU A 471 -12.75 -15.86 -28.00
CA LEU A 471 -11.94 -16.85 -28.71
C LEU A 471 -11.03 -16.23 -29.77
N GLU A 472 -11.52 -15.25 -30.54
CA GLU A 472 -10.68 -14.51 -31.49
C GLU A 472 -9.54 -13.76 -30.77
N ASN A 473 -9.83 -13.10 -29.64
CA ASN A 473 -8.83 -12.41 -28.84
C ASN A 473 -7.78 -13.38 -28.25
N THR A 474 -8.21 -14.50 -27.66
CA THR A 474 -7.29 -15.46 -27.05
C THR A 474 -6.49 -16.23 -28.07
N ASN A 475 -7.07 -16.56 -29.24
CA ASN A 475 -6.31 -17.08 -30.39
C ASN A 475 -5.22 -16.08 -30.79
N TYR A 476 -5.56 -14.80 -30.91
CA TYR A 476 -4.59 -13.77 -31.25
C TYR A 476 -3.47 -13.66 -30.21
N ALA A 477 -3.79 -13.71 -28.91
CA ALA A 477 -2.79 -13.74 -27.83
C ALA A 477 -1.84 -14.95 -27.94
N VAL A 478 -2.37 -16.15 -28.20
CA VAL A 478 -1.59 -17.37 -28.41
C VAL A 478 -0.72 -17.28 -29.68
N GLU A 479 -1.24 -16.72 -30.76
CA GLU A 479 -0.49 -16.47 -32.00
C GLU A 479 0.68 -15.51 -31.78
N ILE A 480 0.47 -14.41 -31.06
CA ILE A 480 1.53 -13.48 -30.67
C ILE A 480 2.60 -14.22 -29.86
N GLY A 481 2.19 -15.03 -28.88
CA GLY A 481 3.11 -15.85 -28.09
C GLY A 481 3.95 -16.78 -28.96
N LYS A 482 3.31 -17.54 -29.87
CA LYS A 482 3.99 -18.45 -30.81
C LYS A 482 4.95 -17.70 -31.74
N ALA A 483 4.52 -16.57 -32.31
CA ALA A 483 5.35 -15.71 -33.17
C ALA A 483 6.58 -15.14 -32.43
N ASN A 484 6.48 -14.99 -31.10
CA ASN A 484 7.56 -14.54 -30.23
C ASN A 484 8.34 -15.67 -29.58
N ASN A 485 8.26 -16.90 -30.11
CA ASN A 485 9.00 -18.08 -29.65
C ASN A 485 8.66 -18.55 -28.22
N PHE A 486 7.41 -18.36 -27.77
CA PHE A 486 6.95 -18.99 -26.54
C PHE A 486 6.72 -20.48 -26.77
N SER A 487 7.00 -21.30 -25.76
CA SER A 487 6.68 -22.73 -25.82
C SER A 487 5.20 -22.94 -25.48
N LEU A 488 4.35 -22.87 -26.50
CA LEU A 488 2.89 -23.01 -26.40
C LEU A 488 2.38 -24.24 -27.16
N VAL A 489 3.15 -25.33 -27.12
CA VAL A 489 2.77 -26.59 -27.79
C VAL A 489 1.54 -27.16 -27.10
N GLY A 490 0.46 -27.39 -27.86
CA GLY A 490 -0.81 -27.88 -27.33
C GLY A 490 -1.64 -26.84 -26.59
N ILE A 491 -1.30 -25.54 -26.68
CA ILE A 491 -2.15 -24.45 -26.18
C ILE A 491 -2.85 -23.77 -27.36
N GLU A 492 -4.18 -23.66 -27.26
CA GLU A 492 -5.08 -23.00 -28.19
C GLU A 492 -5.86 -21.88 -27.47
N GLY A 493 -6.46 -20.95 -28.23
CA GLY A 493 -7.23 -19.87 -27.62
C GLY A 493 -8.48 -20.35 -26.87
N SER A 494 -9.05 -21.50 -27.26
CA SER A 494 -10.18 -22.12 -26.56
C SER A 494 -9.83 -22.54 -25.15
N ASP A 495 -8.60 -23.02 -24.91
CA ASP A 495 -8.16 -23.41 -23.57
C ASP A 495 -8.22 -22.24 -22.60
N ILE A 496 -7.89 -21.04 -23.08
CA ILE A 496 -7.92 -19.81 -22.28
C ILE A 496 -9.36 -19.35 -22.06
N VAL A 497 -10.20 -19.35 -23.10
CA VAL A 497 -11.63 -18.98 -23.00
C VAL A 497 -12.39 -19.89 -22.04
N ASP A 498 -12.05 -21.17 -22.05
CA ASP A 498 -12.68 -22.19 -21.21
C ASP A 498 -12.10 -22.20 -19.77
N GLY A 499 -11.08 -21.39 -19.49
CA GLY A 499 -10.50 -21.24 -18.15
C GLY A 499 -9.63 -22.40 -17.72
N ASN A 500 -8.96 -23.08 -18.66
CA ASN A 500 -8.05 -24.17 -18.34
C ASN A 500 -6.88 -23.62 -17.50
N LYS A 501 -6.88 -23.95 -16.20
CA LYS A 501 -5.94 -23.39 -15.22
C LYS A 501 -4.49 -23.64 -15.61
N LEU A 502 -4.13 -24.89 -15.92
CA LEU A 502 -2.76 -25.27 -16.25
C LEU A 502 -2.24 -24.52 -17.48
N LEU A 503 -3.04 -24.43 -18.53
CA LEU A 503 -2.64 -23.80 -19.79
C LEU A 503 -2.63 -22.28 -19.68
N THR A 504 -3.52 -21.71 -18.87
CA THR A 504 -3.52 -20.28 -18.52
C THR A 504 -2.26 -19.91 -17.74
N LEU A 505 -1.92 -20.67 -16.68
CA LEU A 505 -0.67 -20.47 -15.92
C LEU A 505 0.55 -20.59 -16.83
N ALA A 506 0.57 -21.59 -17.73
CA ALA A 506 1.68 -21.79 -18.67
C ALA A 506 1.87 -20.59 -19.60
N LEU A 507 0.80 -20.02 -20.17
CA LEU A 507 0.87 -18.84 -21.03
C LEU A 507 1.35 -17.60 -20.27
N VAL A 508 0.78 -17.34 -19.10
CA VAL A 508 1.12 -16.18 -18.27
C VAL A 508 2.56 -16.28 -17.77
N TRP A 509 3.01 -17.48 -17.39
CA TRP A 509 4.41 -17.77 -17.05
C TRP A 509 5.36 -17.44 -18.21
N GLN A 510 5.06 -17.88 -19.44
CA GLN A 510 5.92 -17.58 -20.59
C GLN A 510 6.06 -16.06 -20.81
N LEU A 511 4.98 -15.32 -20.60
CA LEU A 511 4.99 -13.85 -20.71
C LEU A 511 5.78 -13.19 -19.57
N MET A 512 5.60 -13.62 -18.32
CA MET A 512 6.39 -13.14 -17.18
C MET A 512 7.87 -13.45 -17.34
N ARG A 513 8.21 -14.68 -17.79
CA ARG A 513 9.59 -15.06 -18.10
C ARG A 513 10.18 -14.18 -19.20
N ARG A 514 9.41 -13.87 -20.24
CA ARG A 514 9.85 -12.94 -21.29
C ARG A 514 10.08 -11.54 -20.74
N ASN A 515 9.23 -11.04 -19.84
CA ASN A 515 9.43 -9.76 -19.17
C ASN A 515 10.77 -9.72 -18.42
N ILE A 516 11.06 -10.75 -17.61
CA ILE A 516 12.35 -10.88 -16.90
C ILE A 516 13.53 -10.84 -17.90
N VAL A 517 13.48 -11.67 -18.96
CA VAL A 517 14.56 -11.73 -19.95
C VAL A 517 14.74 -10.40 -20.69
N ASN A 518 13.66 -9.71 -21.04
CA ASN A 518 13.72 -8.41 -21.70
C ASN A 518 14.37 -7.36 -20.80
N THR A 519 13.97 -7.30 -19.52
CA THR A 519 14.58 -6.40 -18.54
C THR A 519 16.07 -6.68 -18.41
N LEU A 520 16.48 -7.95 -18.28
CA LEU A 520 17.89 -8.32 -18.15
C LEU A 520 18.69 -8.07 -19.44
N ALA A 521 18.08 -8.21 -20.62
CA ALA A 521 18.72 -7.90 -21.90
C ALA A 521 18.96 -6.40 -22.09
N GLN A 522 18.03 -5.54 -21.64
CA GLN A 522 18.23 -4.08 -21.65
C GLN A 522 19.39 -3.65 -20.75
N LEU A 523 19.60 -4.36 -19.65
CA LEU A 523 20.64 -4.09 -18.66
C LEU A 523 22.03 -4.58 -19.10
N ASN A 524 22.10 -5.62 -19.94
CA ASN A 524 23.36 -6.08 -20.53
C ASN A 524 23.73 -5.21 -21.75
N HIS A 525 24.62 -4.24 -21.58
CA HIS A 525 25.24 -3.47 -22.69
C HIS A 525 26.08 -4.33 -23.67
N GLY A 526 26.13 -5.67 -23.47
CA GLY A 526 26.86 -6.63 -24.28
C GLY A 526 25.94 -7.56 -25.09
N GLY A 527 25.49 -7.10 -26.25
CA GLY A 527 25.25 -7.93 -27.43
C GLY A 527 24.13 -8.96 -27.39
N GLY A 528 22.86 -8.51 -27.34
CA GLY A 528 21.69 -9.15 -27.99
C GLY A 528 21.34 -10.62 -27.69
N LYS A 529 22.10 -11.34 -26.85
CA LYS A 529 21.85 -12.74 -26.51
C LYS A 529 20.78 -12.82 -25.44
N LEU A 530 19.69 -13.54 -25.73
CA LEU A 530 18.65 -13.86 -24.76
C LEU A 530 19.24 -14.70 -23.63
N LEU A 531 18.99 -14.29 -22.39
CA LEU A 531 19.47 -14.97 -21.19
C LEU A 531 18.76 -16.32 -21.01
N THR A 532 19.53 -17.38 -20.77
CA THR A 532 19.01 -18.74 -20.48
C THR A 532 18.99 -19.02 -18.97
N ASP A 533 18.24 -20.03 -18.55
CA ASP A 533 18.20 -20.46 -17.14
C ASP A 533 19.61 -20.86 -16.65
N ALA A 534 20.41 -21.48 -17.51
CA ALA A 534 21.79 -21.84 -17.21
C ALA A 534 22.68 -20.59 -17.01
N ASP A 535 22.46 -19.53 -17.78
CA ASP A 535 23.17 -18.26 -17.58
C ASP A 535 22.79 -17.62 -16.23
N MET A 536 21.52 -17.67 -15.84
CA MET A 536 21.04 -17.17 -14.54
C MET A 536 21.63 -17.96 -13.36
N ILE A 537 21.66 -19.28 -13.45
CA ILE A 537 22.27 -20.16 -12.43
C ILE A 537 23.78 -19.89 -12.33
N SER A 538 24.46 -19.76 -13.47
CA SER A 538 25.89 -19.41 -13.51
C SER A 538 26.15 -18.08 -12.83
N TRP A 539 25.35 -17.06 -13.14
CA TRP A 539 25.44 -15.75 -12.48
C TRP A 539 25.23 -15.85 -10.96
N ALA A 540 24.21 -16.59 -10.51
CA ALA A 540 23.89 -16.72 -9.10
C ALA A 540 25.02 -17.44 -8.33
N ASN A 541 25.54 -18.55 -8.88
CA ASN A 541 26.69 -19.27 -8.30
C ASN A 541 27.97 -18.40 -8.28
N GLN A 542 28.15 -17.52 -9.27
CA GLN A 542 29.26 -16.54 -9.24
C GLN A 542 29.08 -15.53 -8.10
N GLN A 543 27.86 -15.05 -7.81
CA GLN A 543 27.62 -14.19 -6.65
C GLN A 543 27.97 -14.92 -5.35
N VAL A 544 27.52 -16.17 -5.17
CA VAL A 544 27.89 -16.99 -4.00
C VAL A 544 29.41 -17.05 -3.80
N THR A 545 30.15 -17.33 -4.89
CA THR A 545 31.61 -17.37 -4.86
C THR A 545 32.22 -16.02 -4.51
N LYS A 546 31.70 -14.92 -5.07
CA LYS A 546 32.12 -13.54 -4.77
C LYS A 546 31.86 -13.18 -3.30
N GLY A 547 30.80 -13.72 -2.71
CA GLY A 547 30.47 -13.59 -1.28
C GLY A 547 31.34 -14.46 -0.35
N GLY A 548 32.33 -15.18 -0.88
CA GLY A 548 33.25 -16.01 -0.10
C GLY A 548 32.67 -17.36 0.34
N LYS A 549 31.57 -17.79 -0.28
CA LYS A 549 30.89 -19.07 0.01
C LYS A 549 31.11 -20.04 -1.16
N SER A 550 30.88 -21.32 -0.91
CA SER A 550 31.13 -22.41 -1.87
C SER A 550 29.89 -23.23 -2.24
N SER A 551 28.72 -22.86 -1.72
CA SER A 551 27.47 -23.50 -2.10
C SER A 551 27.20 -23.26 -3.59
N SER A 552 26.59 -24.23 -4.27
CA SER A 552 26.22 -24.06 -5.67
C SER A 552 25.06 -24.98 -6.01
N VAL A 553 24.21 -24.52 -6.92
CA VAL A 553 23.08 -25.31 -7.43
C VAL A 553 23.24 -25.55 -8.92
N ARG A 554 22.69 -26.66 -9.41
CA ARG A 554 22.77 -27.03 -10.84
C ARG A 554 21.54 -26.62 -11.63
N SER A 555 20.42 -26.38 -10.96
CA SER A 555 19.16 -25.96 -11.56
C SER A 555 18.26 -25.30 -10.52
N PHE A 556 17.20 -24.61 -10.94
CA PHE A 556 16.17 -24.08 -10.03
C PHE A 556 15.27 -25.17 -9.40
N LYS A 557 15.53 -26.45 -9.67
CA LYS A 557 14.86 -27.61 -9.06
C LYS A 557 15.73 -28.31 -8.00
N ASP A 558 16.84 -27.70 -7.62
CA ASP A 558 17.77 -28.29 -6.67
C ASP A 558 17.20 -28.20 -5.25
N GLU A 559 16.99 -29.34 -4.60
CA GLU A 559 16.38 -29.43 -3.27
C GLU A 559 17.14 -28.64 -2.18
N SER A 560 18.44 -28.39 -2.39
CA SER A 560 19.22 -27.58 -1.44
C SER A 560 18.74 -26.13 -1.31
N ILE A 561 18.00 -25.63 -2.32
CA ILE A 561 17.37 -24.30 -2.30
C ILE A 561 16.33 -24.19 -1.19
N SER A 562 15.69 -25.29 -0.80
CA SER A 562 14.64 -25.33 0.25
C SER A 562 15.10 -24.75 1.58
N THR A 563 16.41 -24.76 1.85
CA THR A 563 17.01 -24.22 3.07
C THR A 563 17.03 -22.69 3.16
N GLY A 564 16.85 -22.00 2.02
CA GLY A 564 17.02 -20.55 1.89
C GLY A 564 18.49 -20.07 1.94
N VAL A 565 19.41 -20.89 2.43
CA VAL A 565 20.83 -20.51 2.64
C VAL A 565 21.52 -20.13 1.34
N TRP A 566 21.29 -20.89 0.25
CA TRP A 566 21.90 -20.56 -1.04
C TRP A 566 21.44 -19.20 -1.57
N LEU A 567 20.17 -18.83 -1.38
CA LEU A 567 19.67 -17.50 -1.77
C LEU A 567 20.28 -16.38 -0.93
N LEU A 568 20.48 -16.62 0.37
CA LEU A 568 21.20 -15.70 1.25
C LEU A 568 22.67 -15.56 0.82
N ASP A 569 23.33 -16.63 0.42
CA ASP A 569 24.69 -16.58 -0.12
C ASP A 569 24.76 -15.76 -1.43
N VAL A 570 23.78 -15.91 -2.32
CA VAL A 570 23.65 -15.08 -3.53
C VAL A 570 23.53 -13.60 -3.15
N LEU A 571 22.65 -13.27 -2.19
CA LEU A 571 22.43 -11.91 -1.71
C LEU A 571 23.68 -11.29 -1.08
N ASN A 572 24.44 -12.08 -0.30
CA ASN A 572 25.69 -11.63 0.29
C ASN A 572 26.75 -11.31 -0.78
N GLY A 573 26.83 -12.10 -1.84
CA GLY A 573 27.70 -11.81 -2.99
C GLY A 573 27.29 -10.58 -3.79
N LEU A 574 25.98 -10.38 -3.90
CA LEU A 574 25.36 -9.25 -4.59
C LEU A 574 25.61 -7.93 -3.86
N LYS A 575 25.28 -7.89 -2.55
CA LYS A 575 25.48 -6.74 -1.66
C LYS A 575 26.12 -7.21 -0.34
N PRO A 576 27.46 -7.23 -0.25
CA PRO A 576 28.16 -7.61 0.96
C PRO A 576 27.74 -6.77 2.17
N GLY A 577 27.55 -7.42 3.32
CA GLY A 577 27.14 -6.77 4.58
C GLY A 577 25.63 -6.66 4.80
N TYR A 578 24.80 -7.04 3.83
CA TYR A 578 23.33 -7.08 4.00
C TYR A 578 22.85 -8.37 4.66
N VAL A 579 23.63 -9.44 4.52
CA VAL A 579 23.33 -10.74 5.13
C VAL A 579 24.17 -10.85 6.39
N ASP A 580 23.50 -10.77 7.54
CA ASP A 580 24.08 -11.10 8.83
C ASP A 580 23.93 -12.61 9.06
N TYR A 581 25.03 -13.35 8.96
CA TYR A 581 25.02 -14.81 9.12
C TYR A 581 24.75 -15.27 10.55
N ASP A 582 24.80 -14.39 11.55
CA ASP A 582 24.35 -14.71 12.91
C ASP A 582 22.83 -14.89 12.98
N LEU A 583 22.10 -14.34 11.99
CA LEU A 583 20.65 -14.50 11.83
C LEU A 583 20.25 -15.68 10.93
N VAL A 584 21.22 -16.33 10.28
CA VAL A 584 20.99 -17.38 9.30
C VAL A 584 21.11 -18.74 9.98
N HIS A 585 20.02 -19.51 9.95
CA HIS A 585 20.04 -20.89 10.41
C HIS A 585 20.83 -21.75 9.41
N GLN A 586 21.84 -22.46 9.91
CA GLN A 586 22.74 -23.28 9.09
C GLN A 586 22.87 -24.67 9.70
N GLY A 587 23.05 -25.67 8.84
CA GLY A 587 23.27 -27.05 9.26
C GLY A 587 22.65 -28.04 8.28
N PRO A 588 22.99 -29.33 8.39
CA PRO A 588 22.48 -30.35 7.49
C PRO A 588 21.00 -30.68 7.71
N ASN A 589 20.46 -30.39 8.91
CA ASN A 589 19.12 -30.80 9.34
C ASN A 589 18.35 -29.58 9.90
N LEU A 590 18.07 -28.60 9.05
CA LEU A 590 17.19 -27.48 9.43
C LEU A 590 15.75 -27.95 9.56
N THR A 591 15.08 -27.50 10.62
CA THR A 591 13.63 -27.65 10.79
C THR A 591 12.88 -26.77 9.79
N ASP A 592 11.60 -27.06 9.55
CA ASP A 592 10.83 -26.28 8.58
C ASP A 592 10.65 -24.82 9.00
N ASP A 593 10.54 -24.55 10.31
CA ASP A 593 10.51 -23.18 10.86
C ASP A 593 11.82 -22.42 10.59
N GLU A 594 12.97 -23.09 10.69
CA GLU A 594 14.27 -22.48 10.40
C GLU A 594 14.46 -22.19 8.90
N LYS A 595 14.00 -23.12 8.04
CA LYS A 595 13.99 -22.89 6.58
C LYS A 595 13.06 -21.74 6.22
N TYR A 596 11.90 -21.66 6.86
CA TYR A 596 10.94 -20.57 6.69
C TYR A 596 11.56 -19.23 7.09
N ALA A 597 12.21 -19.17 8.26
CA ALA A 597 12.91 -17.98 8.75
C ALA A 597 14.01 -17.52 7.78
N ASN A 598 14.80 -18.44 7.23
CA ASN A 598 15.82 -18.12 6.22
C ASN A 598 15.20 -17.57 4.92
N ALA A 599 14.12 -18.18 4.44
CA ALA A 599 13.44 -17.75 3.22
C ALA A 599 12.79 -16.36 3.40
N LYS A 600 12.13 -16.11 4.53
CA LYS A 600 11.59 -14.79 4.91
C LYS A 600 12.68 -13.72 4.99
N LEU A 601 13.82 -14.05 5.58
CA LEU A 601 15.00 -13.19 5.63
C LEU A 601 15.49 -12.86 4.22
N ALA A 602 15.64 -13.86 3.34
CA ALA A 602 16.10 -13.67 1.96
C ALA A 602 15.17 -12.75 1.16
N ILE A 603 13.85 -12.94 1.28
CA ILE A 603 12.85 -12.07 0.64
C ILE A 603 12.96 -10.63 1.13
N SER A 604 13.10 -10.44 2.44
CA SER A 604 13.16 -9.10 3.03
C SER A 604 14.45 -8.36 2.65
N ILE A 605 15.59 -9.07 2.60
CA ILE A 605 16.86 -8.52 2.10
C ILE A 605 16.77 -8.18 0.61
N ALA A 606 16.17 -9.06 -0.21
CA ALA A 606 15.97 -8.78 -1.64
C ALA A 606 15.15 -7.49 -1.85
N ARG A 607 14.06 -7.32 -1.08
CA ARG A 607 13.23 -6.10 -1.10
C ARG A 607 14.00 -4.86 -0.63
N LYS A 608 14.88 -4.99 0.36
CA LYS A 608 15.79 -3.93 0.84
C LYS A 608 16.72 -3.40 -0.26
N ILE A 609 17.26 -4.32 -1.06
CA ILE A 609 18.14 -3.99 -2.19
C ILE A 609 17.34 -3.30 -3.33
N GLY A 610 16.01 -3.45 -3.35
CA GLY A 610 15.11 -2.85 -4.34
C GLY A 610 14.44 -3.86 -5.27
N ALA A 611 14.62 -5.17 -5.03
CA ALA A 611 13.98 -6.21 -5.84
C ALA A 611 12.50 -6.34 -5.53
N LEU A 612 11.67 -6.38 -6.57
CA LEU A 612 10.24 -6.64 -6.45
C LEU A 612 9.99 -8.14 -6.41
N ILE A 613 9.74 -8.66 -5.21
CA ILE A 613 9.56 -10.10 -4.96
C ILE A 613 8.10 -10.41 -4.62
N TRP A 614 7.49 -11.26 -5.45
CA TRP A 614 6.09 -11.68 -5.35
C TRP A 614 5.86 -13.01 -4.64
N LEU A 615 6.89 -13.86 -4.60
CA LEU A 615 6.81 -15.17 -3.95
C LEU A 615 6.81 -15.04 -2.43
N VAL A 616 6.32 -16.08 -1.76
CA VAL A 616 6.32 -16.21 -0.29
C VAL A 616 7.39 -17.21 0.18
N PRO A 617 7.77 -17.25 1.48
CA PRO A 617 8.81 -18.13 1.97
C PRO A 617 8.62 -19.61 1.59
N GLU A 618 7.38 -20.10 1.64
CA GLU A 618 7.01 -21.47 1.29
C GLU A 618 7.34 -21.82 -0.16
N ASP A 619 7.30 -20.85 -1.08
CA ASP A 619 7.65 -21.08 -2.48
C ASP A 619 9.15 -21.40 -2.65
N ILE A 620 10.00 -20.87 -1.76
CA ILE A 620 11.42 -21.22 -1.67
C ILE A 620 11.57 -22.58 -1.01
N ASN A 621 10.91 -22.79 0.13
CA ASN A 621 11.07 -24.03 0.91
C ASN A 621 10.56 -25.27 0.16
N GLU A 622 9.55 -25.13 -0.68
CA GLU A 622 9.04 -26.18 -1.57
C GLU A 622 9.70 -26.19 -2.96
N VAL A 623 10.70 -25.33 -3.20
CA VAL A 623 11.51 -25.30 -4.43
C VAL A 623 10.64 -25.13 -5.69
N ARG A 624 9.71 -24.17 -5.65
CA ARG A 624 8.86 -23.80 -6.80
C ARG A 624 9.71 -23.14 -7.88
N SER A 625 10.30 -23.94 -8.76
CA SER A 625 11.40 -23.53 -9.64
C SER A 625 11.13 -22.28 -10.51
N ARG A 626 9.88 -22.07 -10.95
CA ARG A 626 9.47 -20.89 -11.72
C ARG A 626 9.52 -19.63 -10.87
N LEU A 627 9.08 -19.73 -9.62
CA LEU A 627 9.09 -18.64 -8.66
C LEU A 627 10.52 -18.37 -8.17
N VAL A 628 11.31 -19.40 -7.91
CA VAL A 628 12.75 -19.23 -7.59
C VAL A 628 13.51 -18.56 -8.73
N LEU A 629 13.20 -18.92 -10.00
CA LEU A 629 13.76 -18.23 -11.17
C LEU A 629 13.39 -16.75 -11.18
N SER A 630 12.12 -16.41 -10.91
CA SER A 630 11.68 -15.01 -10.89
C SER A 630 12.34 -14.20 -9.78
N PHE A 631 12.63 -14.82 -8.63
CA PHE A 631 13.42 -14.22 -7.56
C PHE A 631 14.84 -13.87 -8.04
N ILE A 632 15.57 -14.83 -8.61
CA ILE A 632 16.92 -14.57 -9.13
C ILE A 632 16.90 -13.55 -10.27
N GLY A 633 15.92 -13.64 -11.18
CA GLY A 633 15.73 -12.66 -12.25
C GLY A 633 15.53 -11.24 -11.72
N SER A 634 14.78 -11.11 -10.63
CA SER A 634 14.58 -9.82 -9.95
C SER A 634 15.88 -9.32 -9.31
N LEU A 635 16.68 -10.18 -8.67
CA LEU A 635 17.99 -9.78 -8.13
C LEU A 635 18.96 -9.30 -9.21
N MET A 636 19.00 -10.00 -10.35
CA MET A 636 19.84 -9.62 -11.48
C MET A 636 19.47 -8.24 -12.02
N ALA A 637 18.18 -7.88 -12.01
CA ALA A 637 17.70 -6.60 -12.50
C ALA A 637 18.13 -5.41 -11.62
N VAL A 638 18.43 -5.65 -10.34
CA VAL A 638 18.79 -4.61 -9.36
C VAL A 638 20.31 -4.48 -9.20
N ASN A 639 21.10 -5.40 -9.76
CA ASN A 639 22.57 -5.45 -9.65
C ASN A 639 23.31 -4.40 -10.52
N GLN A 640 22.79 -3.20 -10.65
CA GLN A 640 23.47 -2.11 -11.39
C GLN A 640 23.74 -0.92 -10.49
#